data_AF-E4URT2-F1
#
_entry.id   AF-E4URT2-F1
#
_cell.length_a   1.000
_cell.length_b   1.000
_cell.length_c   1.000
_cell.angle_alpha   90.00
_cell.angle_beta   90.00
_cell.angle_gamma   90.00
#
_symmetry.space_group_name_H-M   'P 1'
#
loop_
_entity.id
_entity.type
_entity.pdbx_description
1 polymer ?
#
loop_
_entity_poly.entity_id
_entity_poly.type
_entity_poly.pdbx_seq_one_letter_code
_entity_poly.pdbx_strand_id
1 'polypeptide(L)'
;MVDDYEQFENNDRTDVVVVSPAGSTSNDVDMEKPLANDYEAMMSRVLPVDPDLETEAETYHTWHIKNWTKLPRREHGPKFECAGAPWRILFFPYGNQVEHASFYLEHGWEDNVPEDWYACVQFALVLWNPNHPDIYISNRATHRFNAEESDWGFTRFCELRKLFQHIHDDRGVPLVDNQEACLTAYVRVVKDPTGVLWHSFQNYNSKKETGMVGLRNQGATCYLNSLLQSLFFTNAFRKAVYQIPTENEANKKNSAWTLQRLFYSLQTCETPVSTSELTESFGWKSRVIFEQQDVQELSRLLMEKLEAQMKGTPAELALPNLFVGKAKTYISCINVDYESSRIEDFWDIQLSVKGNKTLDDSFKSYINVEIMDGENKYDAGSSHGLQDARKGVIFESFPPVLHLHLQRYEYDFNRDAMMKINDRHEFPEEFDASPYLSADADMSEPWEYKLFGVLVHSGDLNAGHYYAFLRPTKDGHFYKFDDDKVIRATTKETLEENFGGEYANGAGMRQPYTRNYSTKRSMNAYMLVYIRKSRIDDVLVSVGNQDVPAHLAKQVDEERSEAIRRKKEREEQHLYMNIAVVSDDSFREHHGFDLMGTDLDAGDPALPTTYRVRRTMKVGEFTELVAEDKGLDVERVRLWAMVNRQNKTVRPDQPLRDPEDTVETAAFKLSSRGVPFKVYAEVRDPGDDGKIAWPETQGPNASVLVILKHFDPITQTLSGVGHVFVKKQSKVLELAGPILQMMKWPAGTSFSLYEEIKPSMIDQLKPKQTFQASEIQDGDIICFQRTHSESELGPNALYKDARQYYDYLLNRIMIKFAPVKAESDDSTFSLALSRKMTYEQFSAKVGEHLKVDPTHLRFAPVATTTGNPKPFIRRNVAQNLSQILTTQYSAYGNSGQRSDALYYEILETSLSEYETKKVVKITWLPEGIIKEQPFELLVPKQGNVTDILQGLQQKANLDNDVIQHVRVFEAHYSKMQKELTDKFGVAGIMDTISLYAEPIPEDERNMKEGDFRINAFNFDKEPNREHGIPFKFVVKPGEKFIDTKERLSKRTGIRGKQFEKIKFAVVSRAMYSNPTYLEDDDVLSELVGDSDSQLGLNHVNKNRSFLSKSDNIFIR
;
A
#
# COMPACT_ATOMS: atom_id res chain seq x y z
N MET A 1 13.51 -2.00 -6.51
CA MET A 1 12.82 -0.82 -5.94
C MET A 1 11.77 -1.32 -4.96
N VAL A 2 12.24 -1.79 -3.81
CA VAL A 2 11.46 -2.20 -2.64
C VAL A 2 12.34 -1.74 -1.50
N ASP A 3 12.21 -0.48 -1.12
CA ASP A 3 12.74 0.15 0.10
C ASP A 3 12.39 1.63 0.01
N ASP A 4 11.14 1.94 0.36
CA ASP A 4 10.64 3.30 0.63
C ASP A 4 9.48 3.25 1.65
N TYR A 5 9.53 2.29 2.59
CA TYR A 5 8.54 2.14 3.67
C TYR A 5 9.08 2.52 5.06
N GLU A 6 10.26 3.15 5.15
CA GLU A 6 10.80 3.67 6.43
C GLU A 6 10.57 5.18 6.64
N GLN A 7 9.83 5.87 5.76
CA GLN A 7 9.61 7.32 5.87
C GLN A 7 8.29 7.75 6.51
N PHE A 8 7.49 6.83 7.07
CA PHE A 8 6.24 7.17 7.76
C PHE A 8 6.24 6.95 9.28
N GLU A 9 7.35 6.56 9.91
CA GLU A 9 7.40 6.33 11.37
C GLU A 9 7.85 7.54 12.22
N ASN A 10 8.05 8.74 11.66
CA ASN A 10 8.59 9.88 12.42
C ASN A 10 7.72 11.14 12.44
N ASN A 11 6.40 11.00 12.32
CA ASN A 11 5.49 12.15 12.44
C ASN A 11 4.31 11.97 13.40
N ASP A 12 4.34 10.99 14.29
CA ASP A 12 3.45 10.94 15.47
C ASP A 12 3.94 11.93 16.54
N ARG A 13 3.93 13.22 16.18
CA ARG A 13 3.84 14.28 17.17
C ARG A 13 2.38 14.39 17.58
N THR A 14 2.13 13.91 18.79
CA THR A 14 0.96 14.22 19.62
C THR A 14 -0.38 13.93 18.95
N ASP A 15 -0.77 12.66 18.99
CA ASP A 15 -2.18 12.32 19.01
C ASP A 15 -2.89 13.22 20.03
N VAL A 16 -4.03 13.74 19.60
CA VAL A 16 -4.86 14.68 20.35
C VAL A 16 -5.23 14.04 21.69
N VAL A 17 -4.51 14.46 22.73
CA VAL A 17 -4.82 14.18 24.13
C VAL A 17 -6.28 14.55 24.36
N VAL A 18 -7.04 13.66 25.00
CA VAL A 18 -8.39 13.94 25.51
C VAL A 18 -8.26 14.97 26.64
N VAL A 19 -8.02 16.21 26.27
CA VAL A 19 -8.34 17.37 27.07
C VAL A 19 -9.84 17.52 26.92
N SER A 20 -10.59 17.30 28.01
CA SER A 20 -12.00 17.70 28.02
C SER A 20 -12.08 19.13 27.46
N PRO A 21 -12.94 19.40 26.45
CA PRO A 21 -12.91 20.66 25.74
C PRO A 21 -12.93 21.84 26.74
N ALA A 22 -11.99 22.77 26.59
CA ALA A 22 -12.07 24.05 27.24
C ALA A 22 -13.35 24.75 26.74
N GLY A 23 -14.40 24.69 27.56
CA GLY A 23 -15.73 25.20 27.20
C GLY A 23 -16.89 24.33 27.69
N SER A 24 -16.87 23.85 28.94
CA SER A 24 -18.10 23.39 29.58
C SER A 24 -18.92 24.59 30.04
N THR A 25 -19.66 25.21 29.13
CA THR A 25 -20.93 25.81 29.52
C THR A 25 -21.95 24.68 29.58
N SER A 26 -21.86 23.84 30.60
CA SER A 26 -22.95 22.95 30.97
C SER A 26 -23.88 23.72 31.90
N ASN A 27 -25.17 23.64 31.61
CA ASN A 27 -26.24 24.03 32.52
C ASN A 27 -26.10 23.19 33.80
N ASP A 28 -25.35 23.68 34.78
CA ASP A 28 -25.35 23.15 36.14
C ASP A 28 -26.65 23.61 36.80
N VAL A 29 -27.56 22.66 37.00
CA VAL A 29 -28.77 22.82 37.81
C VAL A 29 -28.35 23.10 39.25
N ASP A 30 -28.98 24.08 39.88
CA ASP A 30 -28.79 24.63 41.24
C ASP A 30 -28.28 23.63 42.30
N MET A 31 -26.96 23.47 42.39
CA MET A 31 -26.26 22.95 43.57
C MET A 31 -25.34 24.06 44.07
N GLU A 32 -25.46 24.45 45.34
CA GLU A 32 -24.61 25.49 45.95
C GLU A 32 -23.12 25.21 45.66
N LYS A 33 -22.43 26.20 45.09
CA LYS A 33 -21.01 26.10 44.74
C LYS A 33 -20.20 26.00 46.05
N PRO A 34 -19.51 24.87 46.34
CA PRO A 34 -18.75 24.74 47.57
C PRO A 34 -17.59 25.75 47.60
N LEU A 35 -17.24 26.19 48.80
CA LEU A 35 -16.06 27.03 49.02
C LEU A 35 -14.78 26.21 48.78
N ALA A 36 -13.73 26.83 48.25
CA ALA A 36 -12.47 26.14 47.93
C ALA A 36 -11.70 25.62 49.15
N ASN A 37 -12.02 26.11 50.35
CA ASN A 37 -11.50 25.63 51.63
C ASN A 37 -12.39 24.58 52.31
N ASP A 38 -13.54 24.23 51.71
CA ASP A 38 -14.32 23.04 52.07
C ASP A 38 -13.84 21.87 51.22
N TYR A 39 -12.77 21.22 51.70
CA TYR A 39 -12.03 20.22 50.94
C TYR A 39 -12.87 19.00 50.57
N GLU A 40 -13.74 18.52 51.47
CA GLU A 40 -14.57 17.33 51.23
C GLU A 40 -15.66 17.60 50.19
N ALA A 41 -16.36 18.74 50.32
CA ALA A 41 -17.38 19.14 49.34
C ALA A 41 -16.75 19.47 47.98
N MET A 42 -15.58 20.12 47.98
CA MET A 42 -14.85 20.42 46.76
C MET A 42 -14.38 19.14 46.07
N MET A 43 -13.77 18.20 46.79
CA MET A 43 -13.30 16.92 46.24
C MET A 43 -14.45 16.12 45.61
N SER A 44 -15.61 16.08 46.27
CA SER A 44 -16.83 15.44 45.73
C SER A 44 -17.32 16.08 44.43
N ARG A 45 -17.14 17.40 44.27
CA ARG A 45 -17.48 18.14 43.04
C ARG A 45 -16.45 17.93 41.93
N VAL A 46 -15.16 18.06 42.24
CA VAL A 46 -14.10 18.07 41.22
C VAL A 46 -13.63 16.67 40.86
N LEU A 47 -13.75 15.69 41.75
CA LEU A 47 -13.44 14.28 41.52
C LEU A 47 -14.62 13.41 42.01
N PRO A 48 -15.76 13.41 41.31
CA PRO A 48 -16.86 12.51 41.65
C PRO A 48 -16.39 11.04 41.60
N VAL A 49 -16.92 10.21 42.49
CA VAL A 49 -16.55 8.78 42.54
C VAL A 49 -17.08 8.09 41.29
N ASP A 50 -16.19 7.39 40.59
CA ASP A 50 -16.54 6.52 39.47
C ASP A 50 -16.89 5.13 40.04
N PRO A 51 -18.12 4.63 39.88
CA PRO A 51 -18.52 3.33 40.43
C PRO A 51 -17.76 2.16 39.80
N ASP A 52 -17.15 2.34 38.62
CA ASP A 52 -16.40 1.30 37.92
C ASP A 52 -14.93 1.20 38.34
N LEU A 53 -14.44 2.17 39.13
CA LEU A 53 -13.04 2.25 39.54
C LEU A 53 -12.91 2.16 41.06
N GLU A 54 -12.19 1.13 41.53
CA GLU A 54 -11.90 0.98 42.95
C GLU A 54 -10.85 2.01 43.39
N THR A 55 -11.19 2.83 44.38
CA THR A 55 -10.24 3.79 44.96
C THR A 55 -9.26 3.07 45.88
N GLU A 56 -7.96 3.24 45.63
CA GLU A 56 -6.90 2.71 46.49
C GLU A 56 -6.62 3.66 47.66
N ALA A 57 -6.40 4.94 47.36
CA ALA A 57 -6.23 5.99 48.34
C ALA A 57 -6.61 7.34 47.74
N GLU A 58 -7.01 8.28 48.58
CA GLU A 58 -7.29 9.64 48.15
C GLU A 58 -6.81 10.65 49.19
N THR A 59 -6.41 11.83 48.74
CA THR A 59 -5.88 12.89 49.59
C THR A 59 -6.09 14.27 48.94
N TYR A 60 -5.89 15.32 49.73
CA TYR A 60 -5.77 16.67 49.23
C TYR A 60 -4.60 17.40 49.90
N HIS A 61 -3.97 18.31 49.18
CA HIS A 61 -2.88 19.12 49.71
C HIS A 61 -2.97 20.56 49.20
N THR A 62 -2.95 21.53 50.11
CA THR A 62 -2.97 22.96 49.78
C THR A 62 -1.58 23.58 49.88
N TRP A 63 -1.12 24.15 48.78
CA TRP A 63 0.06 25.00 48.73
C TRP A 63 -0.33 26.48 48.77
N HIS A 64 0.09 27.19 49.83
CA HIS A 64 -0.04 28.65 49.92
C HIS A 64 1.11 29.31 49.15
N ILE A 65 0.80 29.79 47.94
CA ILE A 65 1.72 30.50 47.06
C ILE A 65 1.83 31.95 47.55
N LYS A 66 3.05 32.38 47.89
CA LYS A 66 3.33 33.75 48.36
C LYS A 66 4.34 34.43 47.46
N ASN A 67 4.27 35.75 47.38
CA ASN A 67 5.15 36.57 46.55
C ASN A 67 5.17 36.12 45.08
N TRP A 68 4.00 35.83 44.47
CA TRP A 68 3.89 35.24 43.13
C TRP A 68 4.81 35.89 42.08
N THR A 69 4.86 37.23 42.04
CA THR A 69 5.70 37.98 41.10
C THR A 69 7.21 37.92 41.34
N LYS A 70 7.66 37.32 42.44
CA LYS A 70 9.08 37.08 42.74
C LYS A 70 9.49 35.62 42.54
N LEU A 71 8.56 34.73 42.17
CA LEU A 71 8.87 33.33 41.92
C LEU A 71 9.75 33.17 40.68
N PRO A 72 10.61 32.14 40.63
CA PRO A 72 11.34 31.80 39.41
C PRO A 72 10.40 31.31 38.30
N ARG A 73 10.91 31.15 37.07
CA ARG A 73 10.10 30.67 35.93
C ARG A 73 9.55 29.26 36.10
N ARG A 74 10.17 28.45 36.97
CA ARG A 74 9.80 27.08 37.32
C ARG A 74 10.03 26.91 38.83
N GLU A 75 9.03 26.41 39.54
CA GLU A 75 9.04 26.20 40.99
C GLU A 75 8.38 24.86 41.33
N HIS A 76 8.77 24.25 42.46
CA HIS A 76 8.11 23.04 42.98
C HIS A 76 7.40 23.34 44.31
N GLY A 77 6.17 22.88 44.43
CA GLY A 77 5.41 22.92 45.68
C GLY A 77 5.92 21.91 46.72
N PRO A 78 5.42 21.99 47.96
CA PRO A 78 5.69 21.01 49.01
C PRO A 78 5.31 19.59 48.59
N LYS A 79 6.06 18.59 49.10
CA LYS A 79 5.75 17.17 48.88
C LYS A 79 4.63 16.72 49.83
N PHE A 80 3.78 15.81 49.35
CA PHE A 80 2.74 15.13 50.11
C PHE A 80 2.62 13.66 49.67
N GLU A 81 1.93 12.82 50.43
CA GLU A 81 1.84 11.38 50.16
C GLU A 81 0.41 10.94 49.80
N CYS A 82 0.30 10.01 48.85
CA CYS A 82 -0.94 9.30 48.51
C CYS A 82 -0.60 7.92 47.95
N ALA A 83 -1.31 6.87 48.39
CA ALA A 83 -1.05 5.47 48.01
C ALA A 83 0.43 5.04 48.15
N GLY A 84 1.13 5.52 49.18
CA GLY A 84 2.55 5.20 49.41
C GLY A 84 3.55 5.83 48.44
N ALA A 85 3.09 6.69 47.51
CA ALA A 85 3.96 7.46 46.62
C ALA A 85 4.04 8.94 47.04
N PRO A 86 5.21 9.59 46.89
CA PRO A 86 5.35 11.02 47.08
C PRO A 86 4.81 11.77 45.85
N TRP A 87 4.15 12.91 46.08
CA TRP A 87 3.58 13.79 45.08
C TRP A 87 3.95 15.24 45.36
N ARG A 88 4.02 16.08 44.33
CA ARG A 88 4.19 17.54 44.46
C ARG A 88 3.59 18.24 43.25
N ILE A 89 3.52 19.57 43.32
CA ILE A 89 3.09 20.40 42.19
C ILE A 89 4.31 21.00 41.51
N LEU A 90 4.40 20.80 40.20
CA LEU A 90 5.31 21.53 39.32
C LEU A 90 4.57 22.75 38.76
N PHE A 91 5.15 23.93 38.94
CA PHE A 91 4.50 25.21 38.67
C PHE A 91 5.37 26.11 37.79
N PHE A 92 4.76 26.68 36.73
CA PHE A 92 5.34 27.71 35.89
C PHE A 92 4.53 29.02 36.05
N PRO A 93 4.97 29.95 36.94
CA PRO A 93 4.21 31.16 37.29
C PRO A 93 3.94 32.13 36.13
N TYR A 94 4.81 32.09 35.11
CA TYR A 94 4.73 32.92 33.90
C TYR A 94 4.54 32.09 32.62
N GLY A 95 4.20 30.81 32.80
CA GLY A 95 3.85 29.88 31.75
C GLY A 95 4.97 29.05 31.16
N ASN A 96 4.57 27.86 30.71
CA ASN A 96 5.42 26.92 29.99
C ASN A 96 5.22 27.12 28.47
N GLN A 97 5.95 28.07 27.89
CA GLN A 97 5.87 28.48 26.48
C GLN A 97 4.50 29.05 26.04
N VAL A 98 3.66 29.49 26.98
CA VAL A 98 2.34 30.12 26.75
C VAL A 98 2.09 31.28 27.72
N GLU A 99 1.21 32.23 27.38
CA GLU A 99 0.83 33.36 28.28
C GLU A 99 -0.18 32.96 29.38
N HIS A 100 -0.02 31.79 29.98
CA HIS A 100 -0.88 31.25 31.04
C HIS A 100 -0.03 30.73 32.19
N ALA A 101 -0.47 30.86 33.43
CA ALA A 101 0.10 30.07 34.52
C ALA A 101 -0.16 28.59 34.25
N SER A 102 0.85 27.74 34.42
CA SER A 102 0.79 26.30 34.14
C SER A 102 1.05 25.49 35.41
N PHE A 103 0.21 24.50 35.69
CA PHE A 103 0.32 23.64 36.86
C PHE A 103 0.26 22.16 36.48
N TYR A 104 1.16 21.37 37.06
CA TYR A 104 1.28 19.94 36.84
C TYR A 104 1.37 19.21 38.18
N LEU A 105 0.71 18.06 38.27
CA LEU A 105 0.97 17.09 39.33
C LEU A 105 2.20 16.29 38.90
N GLU A 106 3.17 16.11 39.79
CA GLU A 106 4.43 15.40 39.53
C GLU A 106 4.71 14.42 40.67
N HIS A 107 5.22 13.23 40.36
CA HIS A 107 5.70 12.32 41.40
C HIS A 107 6.96 12.89 42.09
N GLY A 108 7.04 12.79 43.41
CA GLY A 108 8.07 13.44 44.23
C GLY A 108 9.38 12.64 44.41
N TRP A 109 9.61 11.58 43.63
CA TRP A 109 10.84 10.78 43.64
C TRP A 109 12.05 11.61 43.14
N GLU A 110 13.22 11.44 43.76
CA GLU A 110 14.42 12.23 43.42
C GLU A 110 15.33 11.52 42.40
N ASP A 111 15.74 10.29 42.67
CA ASP A 111 16.66 9.56 41.77
C ASP A 111 16.29 8.07 41.55
N ASN A 112 15.38 7.48 42.34
CA ASN A 112 15.06 6.05 42.29
C ASN A 112 13.55 5.80 42.35
N VAL A 113 12.84 5.99 41.23
CA VAL A 113 11.47 5.47 41.09
C VAL A 113 11.56 3.93 41.14
N PRO A 114 10.72 3.22 41.92
CA PRO A 114 10.79 1.77 41.98
C PRO A 114 10.61 1.15 40.58
N GLU A 115 11.33 0.06 40.31
CA GLU A 115 11.23 -0.67 39.04
C GLU A 115 9.79 -1.16 38.82
N ASP A 116 9.26 -0.98 37.61
CA ASP A 116 7.87 -1.25 37.23
C ASP A 116 6.80 -0.47 38.06
N TRP A 117 7.16 0.61 38.77
CA TRP A 117 6.18 1.44 39.48
C TRP A 117 5.26 2.23 38.53
N TYR A 118 3.98 2.24 38.87
CA TYR A 118 3.00 3.12 38.25
C TYR A 118 1.92 3.54 39.25
N ALA A 119 1.20 4.62 38.94
CA ALA A 119 -0.01 5.01 39.66
C ALA A 119 -1.06 5.58 38.69
N CYS A 120 -2.25 4.98 38.65
CA CYS A 120 -3.40 5.50 37.92
C CYS A 120 -4.10 6.54 38.79
N VAL A 121 -4.04 7.81 38.40
CA VAL A 121 -4.46 8.93 39.25
C VAL A 121 -5.53 9.77 38.57
N GLN A 122 -6.65 9.98 39.27
CA GLN A 122 -7.57 11.08 39.02
C GLN A 122 -7.13 12.26 39.88
N PHE A 123 -6.88 13.42 39.27
CA PHE A 123 -6.50 14.60 40.04
C PHE A 123 -7.20 15.87 39.56
N ALA A 124 -7.39 16.80 40.50
CA ALA A 124 -7.90 18.13 40.22
C ALA A 124 -7.00 19.16 40.90
N LEU A 125 -6.69 20.22 40.17
CA LEU A 125 -5.96 21.37 40.70
C LEU A 125 -6.94 22.53 40.80
N VAL A 126 -7.06 23.11 41.99
CA VAL A 126 -7.98 24.21 42.30
C VAL A 126 -7.17 25.40 42.79
N LEU A 127 -7.12 26.48 42.00
CA LEU A 127 -6.48 27.73 42.36
C LEU A 127 -7.54 28.70 42.90
N TRP A 128 -7.33 29.25 44.09
CA TRP A 128 -8.34 30.04 44.80
C TRP A 128 -7.73 31.17 45.63
N ASN A 129 -8.54 32.20 45.91
CA ASN A 129 -8.12 33.36 46.69
C ASN A 129 -8.21 33.05 48.21
N PRO A 130 -7.12 33.16 49.00
CA PRO A 130 -7.12 32.83 50.43
C PRO A 130 -8.13 33.62 51.27
N ASN A 131 -8.44 34.86 50.88
CA ASN A 131 -9.38 35.74 51.58
C ASN A 131 -10.82 35.59 51.07
N HIS A 132 -11.00 35.04 49.87
CA HIS A 132 -12.29 34.84 49.20
C HIS A 132 -12.38 33.43 48.59
N PRO A 133 -12.59 32.38 49.42
CA PRO A 133 -12.61 30.99 48.97
C PRO A 133 -13.73 30.65 47.98
N ASP A 134 -14.71 31.51 47.78
CA ASP A 134 -15.75 31.41 46.74
C ASP A 134 -15.21 31.73 45.32
N ILE A 135 -14.08 32.43 45.24
CA ILE A 135 -13.38 32.79 44.01
C ILE A 135 -12.28 31.76 43.73
N TYR A 136 -12.55 30.90 42.76
CA TYR A 136 -11.63 29.84 42.34
C TYR A 136 -11.83 29.41 40.90
N ILE A 137 -10.79 28.79 40.35
CA ILE A 137 -10.80 28.05 39.09
C ILE A 137 -10.29 26.63 39.34
N SER A 138 -10.80 25.67 38.59
CA SER A 138 -10.45 24.26 38.76
C SER A 138 -10.36 23.54 37.43
N ASN A 139 -9.30 22.77 37.22
CA ASN A 139 -9.23 21.78 36.14
C ASN A 139 -8.96 20.39 36.73
N ARG A 140 -9.47 19.35 36.06
CA ARG A 140 -9.30 17.94 36.43
C ARG A 140 -8.76 17.13 35.26
N ALA A 141 -8.03 16.07 35.57
CA ALA A 141 -7.47 15.13 34.60
C ALA A 141 -7.33 13.74 35.23
N THR A 142 -7.15 12.75 34.36
CA THR A 142 -6.78 11.38 34.74
C THR A 142 -5.52 11.00 34.00
N HIS A 143 -4.59 10.31 34.66
CA HIS A 143 -3.32 9.93 34.03
C HIS A 143 -2.66 8.74 34.74
N ARG A 144 -1.80 8.01 34.03
CA ARG A 144 -0.96 6.95 34.60
C ARG A 144 0.47 7.47 34.75
N PHE A 145 0.86 7.77 35.98
CA PHE A 145 2.22 8.18 36.28
C PHE A 145 3.15 6.96 36.34
N ASN A 146 4.36 7.10 35.83
CA ASN A 146 5.42 6.09 35.86
C ASN A 146 6.79 6.78 35.76
N ALA A 147 7.89 6.01 35.64
CA ALA A 147 9.24 6.58 35.57
C ALA A 147 9.51 7.43 34.30
N GLU A 148 8.85 7.15 33.18
CA GLU A 148 8.97 7.91 31.93
C GLU A 148 8.00 9.11 31.90
N GLU A 149 6.80 8.94 32.45
CA GLU A 149 5.74 9.97 32.56
C GLU A 149 5.64 10.48 34.01
N SER A 150 6.59 11.35 34.39
CA SER A 150 6.74 11.81 35.77
C SER A 150 5.77 12.90 36.21
N ASP A 151 5.27 13.70 35.26
CA ASP A 151 4.36 14.81 35.51
C ASP A 151 3.24 14.90 34.46
N TRP A 152 2.08 15.38 34.90
CA TRP A 152 0.92 15.61 34.04
C TRP A 152 0.08 16.77 34.55
N GLY A 153 -0.51 17.55 33.63
CA GLY A 153 -1.27 18.73 34.02
C GLY A 153 -1.64 19.67 32.89
N PHE A 154 -1.70 20.95 33.21
CA PHE A 154 -2.40 21.94 32.41
C PHE A 154 -1.47 23.09 32.02
N THR A 155 -0.97 23.05 30.79
CA THR A 155 -0.14 24.13 30.22
C THR A 155 -0.90 25.46 30.17
N ARG A 156 -2.20 25.43 29.84
CA ARG A 156 -3.07 26.62 29.80
C ARG A 156 -4.09 26.58 30.94
N PHE A 157 -3.63 26.64 32.19
CA PHE A 157 -4.51 26.58 33.35
C PHE A 157 -5.26 27.90 33.59
N CYS A 158 -4.54 29.03 33.66
CA CYS A 158 -5.14 30.35 33.84
C CYS A 158 -4.38 31.43 33.06
N GLU A 159 -5.08 32.31 32.35
CA GLU A 159 -4.46 33.40 31.59
C GLU A 159 -3.81 34.43 32.54
N LEU A 160 -2.54 34.76 32.30
CA LEU A 160 -1.76 35.62 33.20
C LEU A 160 -2.39 37.00 33.40
N ARG A 161 -3.05 37.53 32.37
CA ARG A 161 -3.74 38.84 32.44
C ARG A 161 -4.90 38.81 33.42
N LYS A 162 -5.64 37.70 33.50
CA LYS A 162 -6.84 37.58 34.33
C LYS A 162 -6.53 37.34 35.81
N LEU A 163 -5.39 36.72 36.12
CA LEU A 163 -4.99 36.39 37.50
C LEU A 163 -5.02 37.60 38.45
N PHE A 164 -4.52 38.75 37.97
CA PHE A 164 -4.35 39.97 38.76
C PHE A 164 -5.39 41.05 38.46
N GLN A 165 -6.36 40.77 37.56
CA GLN A 165 -7.38 41.74 37.15
C GLN A 165 -8.70 41.46 37.89
N HIS A 166 -9.44 42.53 38.18
CA HIS A 166 -10.74 42.52 38.86
C HIS A 166 -11.88 42.08 37.93
N ILE A 167 -11.80 40.86 37.38
CA ILE A 167 -12.71 40.39 36.30
C ILE A 167 -13.58 39.21 36.74
N HIS A 168 -13.31 38.58 37.89
CA HIS A 168 -13.93 37.30 38.25
C HIS A 168 -15.29 37.38 38.96
N ASP A 169 -15.78 38.57 39.32
CA ASP A 169 -17.12 38.80 39.90
C ASP A 169 -17.52 40.29 39.81
N ASP A 170 -18.82 40.61 39.89
CA ASP A 170 -19.37 41.98 39.97
C ASP A 170 -18.82 42.78 41.19
N ARG A 171 -18.18 42.06 42.12
CA ARG A 171 -17.53 42.57 43.34
C ARG A 171 -16.10 43.07 43.14
N GLY A 172 -15.47 42.79 41.99
CA GLY A 172 -14.16 43.30 41.63
C GLY A 172 -13.01 42.78 42.51
N VAL A 173 -12.97 41.49 42.86
CA VAL A 173 -11.85 40.87 43.59
C VAL A 173 -11.04 39.97 42.63
N PRO A 174 -9.70 40.08 42.57
CA PRO A 174 -8.87 39.26 41.69
C PRO A 174 -8.64 37.85 42.27
N LEU A 175 -8.28 36.89 41.40
CA LEU A 175 -7.97 35.52 41.83
C LEU A 175 -6.66 35.44 42.64
N VAL A 176 -5.67 36.25 42.25
CA VAL A 176 -4.43 36.45 42.99
C VAL A 176 -4.48 37.85 43.62
N ASP A 177 -4.61 37.90 44.94
CA ASP A 177 -4.68 39.14 45.71
C ASP A 177 -3.50 39.25 46.67
N ASN A 178 -2.98 40.46 46.88
CA ASN A 178 -1.77 40.72 47.70
C ASN A 178 -0.55 39.85 47.34
N GLN A 179 -0.39 39.45 46.07
CA GLN A 179 0.66 38.53 45.60
C GLN A 179 0.57 37.11 46.19
N GLU A 180 -0.61 36.71 46.67
CA GLU A 180 -0.86 35.40 47.26
C GLU A 180 -2.03 34.69 46.58
N ALA A 181 -1.93 33.36 46.54
CA ALA A 181 -3.01 32.46 46.13
C ALA A 181 -2.83 31.10 46.81
N CYS A 182 -3.90 30.33 46.96
CA CYS A 182 -3.81 28.94 47.39
C CYS A 182 -4.08 28.02 46.21
N LEU A 183 -3.25 27.00 46.04
CA LEU A 183 -3.49 25.91 45.10
C LEU A 183 -3.73 24.62 45.88
N THR A 184 -4.93 24.07 45.79
CA THR A 184 -5.25 22.76 46.35
C THR A 184 -5.18 21.69 45.27
N ALA A 185 -4.34 20.67 45.48
CA ALA A 185 -4.29 19.47 44.68
C ALA A 185 -5.16 18.40 45.33
N TYR A 186 -6.18 17.92 44.62
CA TYR A 186 -6.98 16.77 45.00
C TYR A 186 -6.49 15.57 44.19
N VAL A 187 -6.17 14.47 44.84
CA VAL A 187 -5.54 13.29 44.21
C VAL A 187 -6.28 12.05 44.69
N ARG A 188 -6.80 11.26 43.75
CA ARG A 188 -7.35 9.92 43.98
C ARG A 188 -6.59 8.92 43.14
N VAL A 189 -5.91 7.99 43.80
CA VAL A 189 -5.26 6.85 43.16
C VAL A 189 -6.29 5.73 43.07
N VAL A 190 -6.47 5.19 41.87
CA VAL A 190 -7.40 4.09 41.61
C VAL A 190 -6.62 2.83 41.25
N LYS A 191 -7.18 1.67 41.61
CA LYS A 191 -6.63 0.39 41.18
C LYS A 191 -6.81 0.24 39.67
N ASP A 192 -5.84 -0.41 39.05
CA ASP A 192 -5.86 -0.70 37.62
C ASP A 192 -6.43 -2.10 37.35
N PRO A 193 -7.70 -2.23 36.90
CA PRO A 193 -8.31 -3.53 36.66
C PRO A 193 -7.78 -4.22 35.38
N THR A 194 -7.17 -3.47 34.45
CA THR A 194 -6.75 -3.97 33.12
C THR A 194 -5.23 -4.12 32.98
N GLY A 195 -4.45 -3.57 33.92
CA GLY A 195 -2.99 -3.47 33.81
C GLY A 195 -2.52 -2.33 32.91
N VAL A 196 -3.43 -1.66 32.20
CA VAL A 196 -3.14 -0.57 31.26
C VAL A 196 -4.06 0.63 31.41
N LEU A 197 -4.78 0.77 32.53
CA LEU A 197 -5.66 1.92 32.74
C LEU A 197 -4.87 3.23 32.56
N TRP A 198 -5.31 4.04 31.59
CA TRP A 198 -4.68 5.30 31.15
C TRP A 198 -3.22 5.19 30.69
N HIS A 199 -2.79 4.02 30.24
CA HIS A 199 -1.46 3.79 29.67
C HIS A 199 -1.32 4.40 28.26
N SER A 200 -0.17 5.01 27.93
CA SER A 200 0.09 5.64 26.62
C SER A 200 0.43 4.64 25.50
N PHE A 201 0.64 3.38 25.86
CA PHE A 201 1.09 2.26 25.02
C PHE A 201 2.47 2.43 24.39
N GLN A 202 3.23 3.45 24.79
CA GLN A 202 4.65 3.52 24.49
C GLN A 202 5.36 2.34 25.17
N ASN A 203 6.23 1.65 24.42
CA ASN A 203 6.96 0.45 24.87
C ASN A 203 6.09 -0.70 25.42
N TYR A 204 4.79 -0.74 25.09
CA TYR A 204 3.89 -1.79 25.57
C TYR A 204 4.25 -3.15 24.95
N ASN A 205 4.41 -4.16 25.80
CA ASN A 205 4.68 -5.53 25.38
C ASN A 205 3.53 -6.46 25.80
N SER A 206 2.65 -6.79 24.85
CA SER A 206 1.52 -7.70 25.05
C SER A 206 1.92 -9.02 25.73
N LYS A 207 3.08 -9.59 25.37
CA LYS A 207 3.55 -10.87 25.93
C LYS A 207 3.94 -10.72 27.40
N LYS A 208 4.67 -9.66 27.76
CA LYS A 208 5.07 -9.38 29.15
C LYS A 208 3.84 -9.20 30.04
N GLU A 209 2.87 -8.42 29.56
CA GLU A 209 1.70 -8.00 30.36
C GLU A 209 0.59 -9.05 30.43
N THR A 210 0.39 -9.85 29.39
CA THR A 210 -0.75 -10.78 29.29
C THR A 210 -0.36 -12.25 29.10
N GLY A 211 0.91 -12.53 28.82
CA GLY A 211 1.37 -13.86 28.40
C GLY A 211 1.03 -14.23 26.95
N MET A 212 0.36 -13.34 26.20
CA MET A 212 -0.18 -13.57 24.86
C MET A 212 0.33 -12.53 23.85
N VAL A 213 0.25 -12.85 22.57
CA VAL A 213 0.67 -11.95 21.47
C VAL A 213 -0.45 -11.70 20.49
N GLY A 214 -0.42 -10.51 19.90
CA GLY A 214 -1.32 -10.11 18.82
C GLY A 214 -0.89 -10.61 17.44
N LEU A 215 -1.67 -10.23 16.44
CA LEU A 215 -1.43 -10.46 15.03
C LEU A 215 -1.19 -9.13 14.32
N ARG A 216 -0.17 -9.04 13.49
CA ARG A 216 0.12 -7.82 12.71
C ARG A 216 -0.99 -7.59 11.68
N ASN A 217 -1.47 -6.35 11.58
CA ASN A 217 -2.39 -5.96 10.54
C ASN A 217 -1.64 -5.68 9.23
N GLN A 218 -2.07 -6.29 8.12
CA GLN A 218 -1.47 -6.09 6.80
C GLN A 218 -2.13 -4.94 6.00
N GLY A 219 -3.06 -4.20 6.62
CA GLY A 219 -3.80 -3.10 6.02
C GLY A 219 -5.26 -3.14 6.44
N ALA A 220 -6.03 -4.09 5.89
CA ALA A 220 -7.44 -4.28 6.20
C ALA A 220 -7.76 -5.71 6.71
N THR A 221 -6.80 -6.40 7.31
CA THR A 221 -6.94 -7.82 7.70
C THR A 221 -7.45 -8.04 9.14
N CYS A 222 -7.96 -7.01 9.80
CA CYS A 222 -8.37 -7.05 11.21
C CYS A 222 -9.54 -8.04 11.47
N TYR A 223 -10.42 -8.25 10.48
CA TYR A 223 -11.48 -9.26 10.54
C TYR A 223 -10.91 -10.69 10.62
N LEU A 224 -9.86 -10.96 9.84
CA LEU A 224 -9.14 -12.23 9.84
C LEU A 224 -8.39 -12.41 11.16
N ASN A 225 -7.73 -11.36 11.66
CA ASN A 225 -7.00 -11.42 12.92
C ASN A 225 -7.92 -11.78 14.10
N SER A 226 -9.10 -11.13 14.17
CA SER A 226 -10.12 -11.38 15.20
C SER A 226 -10.61 -12.83 15.18
N LEU A 227 -10.91 -13.36 13.99
CA LEU A 227 -11.34 -14.74 13.80
C LEU A 227 -10.23 -15.74 14.17
N LEU A 228 -9.00 -15.51 13.72
CA LEU A 228 -7.86 -16.40 13.97
C LEU A 228 -7.54 -16.50 15.46
N GLN A 229 -7.60 -15.40 16.20
CA GLN A 229 -7.42 -15.42 17.65
C GLN A 229 -8.55 -16.22 18.33
N SER A 230 -9.80 -16.02 17.92
CA SER A 230 -10.95 -16.79 18.45
C SER A 230 -10.76 -18.31 18.26
N LEU A 231 -10.37 -18.71 17.03
CA LEU A 231 -10.09 -20.11 16.70
C LEU A 231 -8.84 -20.66 17.42
N PHE A 232 -7.79 -19.85 17.57
CA PHE A 232 -6.56 -20.25 18.27
C PHE A 232 -6.82 -20.59 19.74
N PHE A 233 -7.65 -19.80 20.43
CA PHE A 233 -8.02 -20.04 21.83
C PHE A 233 -9.13 -21.10 22.00
N THR A 234 -9.72 -21.57 20.89
CA THR A 234 -10.52 -22.80 20.89
C THR A 234 -9.53 -23.96 20.90
N ASN A 235 -8.99 -24.29 22.08
CA ASN A 235 -7.81 -25.14 22.24
C ASN A 235 -7.95 -26.53 21.59
N ALA A 236 -9.15 -27.13 21.63
CA ALA A 236 -9.44 -28.38 20.95
C ALA A 236 -9.31 -28.27 19.42
N PHE A 237 -9.76 -27.16 18.83
CA PHE A 237 -9.56 -26.87 17.41
C PHE A 237 -8.08 -26.69 17.09
N ARG A 238 -7.33 -25.90 17.88
CA ARG A 238 -5.88 -25.75 17.71
C ARG A 238 -5.15 -27.10 17.76
N LYS A 239 -5.52 -27.96 18.71
CA LYS A 239 -4.96 -29.31 18.84
C LYS A 239 -5.28 -30.19 17.62
N ALA A 240 -6.51 -30.12 17.10
CA ALA A 240 -6.89 -30.83 15.88
C ALA A 240 -6.10 -30.33 14.65
N VAL A 241 -5.88 -29.02 14.53
CA VAL A 241 -5.06 -28.43 13.46
C VAL A 241 -3.62 -28.97 13.51
N TYR A 242 -3.03 -29.13 14.70
CA TYR A 242 -1.70 -29.74 14.83
C TYR A 242 -1.63 -31.22 14.45
N GLN A 243 -2.76 -31.93 14.39
CA GLN A 243 -2.80 -33.34 13.99
C GLN A 243 -2.89 -33.53 12.46
N ILE A 244 -3.04 -32.46 11.68
CA ILE A 244 -3.05 -32.54 10.21
C ILE A 244 -1.63 -32.89 9.71
N PRO A 245 -1.45 -33.95 8.90
CA PRO A 245 -0.14 -34.38 8.43
C PRO A 245 0.37 -33.48 7.29
N THR A 246 1.26 -32.54 7.60
CA THR A 246 1.76 -31.55 6.62
C THR A 246 3.23 -31.73 6.23
N GLU A 247 3.93 -32.71 6.81
CA GLU A 247 5.39 -32.90 6.63
C GLU A 247 5.81 -33.05 5.17
N ASN A 248 5.07 -33.82 4.38
CA ASN A 248 5.36 -34.06 2.96
C ASN A 248 4.82 -32.97 2.02
N GLU A 249 4.05 -32.01 2.55
CA GLU A 249 3.39 -30.94 1.79
C GLU A 249 3.74 -29.55 2.33
N ALA A 250 4.87 -29.44 3.03
CA ALA A 250 5.37 -28.21 3.64
C ALA A 250 5.71 -27.16 2.58
N ASN A 251 4.74 -26.31 2.22
CA ASN A 251 4.92 -25.22 1.28
C ASN A 251 3.93 -24.07 1.57
N LYS A 252 4.29 -22.86 1.12
CA LYS A 252 3.50 -21.63 1.34
C LYS A 252 2.12 -21.62 0.68
N LYS A 253 1.80 -22.56 -0.20
CA LYS A 253 0.47 -22.70 -0.81
C LYS A 253 -0.46 -23.60 0.00
N ASN A 254 0.07 -24.38 0.95
CA ASN A 254 -0.71 -25.26 1.80
C ASN A 254 -1.27 -24.49 3.01
N SER A 255 -2.58 -24.23 3.02
CA SER A 255 -3.24 -23.45 4.07
C SER A 255 -3.26 -24.12 5.44
N ALA A 256 -3.28 -25.46 5.51
CA ALA A 256 -3.19 -26.17 6.78
C ALA A 256 -1.80 -26.00 7.42
N TRP A 257 -0.76 -26.11 6.60
CA TRP A 257 0.63 -25.92 7.03
C TRP A 257 0.92 -24.48 7.47
N THR A 258 0.47 -23.47 6.72
CA THR A 258 0.64 -22.06 7.11
C THR A 258 -0.15 -21.70 8.37
N LEU A 259 -1.34 -22.29 8.57
CA LEU A 259 -2.12 -22.11 9.81
C LEU A 259 -1.42 -22.76 11.01
N GLN A 260 -0.86 -23.96 10.86
CA GLN A 260 -0.06 -24.61 11.91
C GLN A 260 1.15 -23.74 12.32
N ARG A 261 1.89 -23.19 11.35
CA ARG A 261 3.00 -22.26 11.59
C ARG A 261 2.56 -21.01 12.33
N LEU A 262 1.42 -20.44 11.93
CA LEU A 262 0.83 -19.28 12.59
C LEU A 262 0.48 -19.58 14.05
N PHE A 263 -0.21 -20.69 14.32
CA PHE A 263 -0.57 -21.09 15.68
C PHE A 263 0.66 -21.39 16.54
N TYR A 264 1.67 -22.07 15.99
CA TYR A 264 2.93 -22.28 16.69
C TYR A 264 3.62 -20.95 17.04
N SER A 265 3.60 -20.00 16.11
CA SER A 265 4.17 -18.67 16.33
C SER A 265 3.38 -17.87 17.38
N LEU A 266 2.04 -17.93 17.38
CA LEU A 266 1.20 -17.32 18.42
C LEU A 266 1.49 -17.90 19.82
N GLN A 267 1.83 -19.19 19.90
CA GLN A 267 2.18 -19.85 21.16
C GLN A 267 3.58 -19.47 21.67
N THR A 268 4.55 -19.27 20.77
CA THR A 268 6.00 -19.21 21.13
C THR A 268 6.66 -17.85 20.92
N CYS A 269 6.11 -16.96 20.10
CA CYS A 269 6.70 -15.65 19.87
C CYS A 269 6.50 -14.71 21.06
N GLU A 270 7.43 -13.76 21.20
CA GLU A 270 7.35 -12.66 22.16
C GLU A 270 6.78 -11.38 21.54
N THR A 271 6.73 -11.31 20.20
CA THR A 271 6.25 -10.16 19.44
C THR A 271 5.05 -10.51 18.57
N PRO A 272 4.24 -9.52 18.14
CA PRO A 272 3.09 -9.74 17.27
C PRO A 272 3.45 -10.50 15.99
N VAL A 273 2.61 -11.48 15.64
CA VAL A 273 2.88 -12.47 14.59
C VAL A 273 2.27 -12.02 13.26
N SER A 274 2.98 -12.20 12.14
CA SER A 274 2.45 -11.88 10.81
C SER A 274 1.53 -12.97 10.27
N THR A 275 0.43 -12.57 9.63
CA THR A 275 -0.50 -13.46 8.91
C THR A 275 -0.17 -13.59 7.42
N SER A 276 0.95 -13.02 6.94
CA SER A 276 1.26 -12.92 5.51
C SER A 276 1.34 -14.27 4.79
N GLU A 277 1.95 -15.29 5.41
CA GLU A 277 2.03 -16.64 4.82
C GLU A 277 0.64 -17.26 4.64
N LEU A 278 -0.26 -17.06 5.60
CA LEU A 278 -1.62 -17.58 5.53
C LEU A 278 -2.42 -16.90 4.41
N THR A 279 -2.36 -15.57 4.33
CA THR A 279 -3.04 -14.81 3.25
C THR A 279 -2.49 -15.18 1.86
N GLU A 280 -1.17 -15.41 1.74
CA GLU A 280 -0.57 -15.88 0.49
C GLU A 280 -1.09 -17.27 0.10
N SER A 281 -1.25 -18.18 1.07
CA SER A 281 -1.78 -19.53 0.84
C SER A 281 -3.23 -19.55 0.34
N PHE A 282 -4.02 -18.51 0.67
CA PHE A 282 -5.37 -18.33 0.13
C PHE A 282 -5.39 -17.74 -1.29
N GLY A 283 -4.24 -17.36 -1.84
CA GLY A 283 -4.12 -16.73 -3.15
C GLY A 283 -4.49 -15.25 -3.14
N TRP A 284 -4.52 -14.60 -1.97
CA TRP A 284 -4.83 -13.18 -1.85
C TRP A 284 -3.64 -12.36 -2.35
N LYS A 285 -3.84 -11.70 -3.51
CA LYS A 285 -2.89 -10.72 -4.05
C LYS A 285 -3.04 -9.38 -3.33
N SER A 286 -2.05 -8.50 -3.45
CA SER A 286 -1.97 -7.23 -2.71
C SER A 286 -3.25 -6.37 -2.71
N ARG A 287 -4.11 -6.42 -3.74
CA ARG A 287 -5.37 -5.66 -3.75
C ARG A 287 -6.42 -6.21 -2.78
N VAL A 288 -6.55 -7.53 -2.68
CA VAL A 288 -7.57 -8.21 -1.84
C VAL A 288 -7.27 -8.00 -0.35
N ILE A 289 -5.99 -7.83 0.02
CA ILE A 289 -5.55 -7.57 1.41
C ILE A 289 -6.10 -6.24 1.95
N PHE A 290 -6.48 -5.31 1.08
CA PHE A 290 -7.08 -4.02 1.45
C PHE A 290 -8.61 -4.00 1.33
N GLU A 291 -9.25 -5.12 0.97
CA GLU A 291 -10.70 -5.25 0.90
C GLU A 291 -11.24 -5.86 2.21
N GLN A 292 -12.27 -5.24 2.78
CA GLN A 292 -12.97 -5.82 3.94
C GLN A 292 -13.85 -6.99 3.46
N GLN A 293 -13.74 -8.13 4.15
CA GLN A 293 -14.53 -9.33 3.87
C GLN A 293 -15.42 -9.65 5.07
N ASP A 294 -16.50 -10.39 4.82
CA ASP A 294 -17.36 -10.89 5.89
C ASP A 294 -16.64 -12.00 6.68
N VAL A 295 -16.60 -11.87 8.01
CA VAL A 295 -15.95 -12.84 8.91
C VAL A 295 -16.60 -14.22 8.79
N GLN A 296 -17.91 -14.29 8.57
CA GLN A 296 -18.66 -15.53 8.48
C GLN A 296 -18.28 -16.31 7.21
N GLU A 297 -18.22 -15.63 6.06
CA GLU A 297 -17.81 -16.26 4.79
C GLU A 297 -16.38 -16.81 4.88
N LEU A 298 -15.48 -16.05 5.48
CA LEU A 298 -14.10 -16.46 5.69
C LEU A 298 -13.98 -17.65 6.65
N SER A 299 -14.73 -17.64 7.75
CA SER A 299 -14.78 -18.74 8.72
C SER A 299 -15.21 -20.04 8.03
N ARG A 300 -16.30 -19.98 7.24
CA ARG A 300 -16.80 -21.15 6.52
C ARG A 300 -15.80 -21.65 5.48
N LEU A 301 -15.19 -20.76 4.71
CA LEU A 301 -14.15 -21.13 3.73
C LEU A 301 -12.94 -21.80 4.40
N LEU A 302 -12.53 -21.30 5.57
CA LEU A 302 -11.43 -21.88 6.35
C LEU A 302 -11.81 -23.28 6.87
N MET A 303 -12.99 -23.42 7.46
CA MET A 303 -13.48 -24.70 7.98
C MET A 303 -13.61 -25.75 6.88
N GLU A 304 -14.20 -25.42 5.73
CA GLU A 304 -14.35 -26.34 4.59
C GLU A 304 -12.99 -26.82 4.06
N LYS A 305 -11.99 -25.92 3.97
CA LYS A 305 -10.63 -26.28 3.55
C LYS A 305 -9.94 -27.20 4.56
N LEU A 306 -10.12 -26.94 5.86
CA LEU A 306 -9.52 -27.76 6.92
C LEU A 306 -10.20 -29.13 7.02
N GLU A 307 -11.52 -29.21 6.91
CA GLU A 307 -12.29 -30.46 6.93
C GLU A 307 -11.79 -31.41 5.83
N ALA A 308 -11.58 -30.89 4.61
CA ALA A 308 -11.03 -31.67 3.50
C ALA A 308 -9.63 -32.25 3.81
N GLN A 309 -8.81 -31.51 4.56
CA GLN A 309 -7.44 -31.91 4.95
C GLN A 309 -7.40 -32.82 6.18
N MET A 310 -8.42 -32.76 7.04
CA MET A 310 -8.55 -33.62 8.22
C MET A 310 -9.10 -35.01 7.88
N LYS A 311 -9.70 -35.19 6.70
CA LYS A 311 -10.27 -36.47 6.27
C LYS A 311 -9.22 -37.59 6.25
N GLY A 312 -9.51 -38.73 6.89
CA GLY A 312 -8.58 -39.85 7.01
C GLY A 312 -7.48 -39.67 8.07
N THR A 313 -7.56 -38.61 8.89
CA THR A 313 -6.63 -38.35 10.00
C THR A 313 -7.34 -38.57 11.36
N PRO A 314 -6.61 -38.62 12.49
CA PRO A 314 -7.23 -38.65 13.82
C PRO A 314 -8.17 -37.46 14.11
N ALA A 315 -8.02 -36.36 13.36
CA ALA A 315 -8.83 -35.15 13.49
C ALA A 315 -10.06 -35.11 12.55
N GLU A 316 -10.37 -36.17 11.80
CA GLU A 316 -11.45 -36.18 10.79
C GLU A 316 -12.79 -35.66 11.30
N LEU A 317 -13.19 -36.04 12.52
CA LEU A 317 -14.47 -35.65 13.12
C LEU A 317 -14.34 -34.44 14.07
N ALA A 318 -13.18 -33.79 14.15
CA ALA A 318 -12.96 -32.70 15.10
C ALA A 318 -13.87 -31.50 14.83
N LEU A 319 -13.98 -31.05 13.57
CA LEU A 319 -14.80 -29.88 13.23
C LEU A 319 -16.31 -30.14 13.39
N PRO A 320 -16.88 -31.25 12.85
CA PRO A 320 -18.29 -31.56 13.08
C PRO A 320 -18.63 -31.69 14.56
N ASN A 321 -17.79 -32.35 15.35
CA ASN A 321 -18.05 -32.54 16.79
C ASN A 321 -17.97 -31.23 17.60
N LEU A 322 -17.20 -30.23 17.14
CA LEU A 322 -17.02 -28.97 17.85
C LEU A 322 -18.05 -27.90 17.46
N PHE A 323 -18.39 -27.79 16.17
CA PHE A 323 -19.10 -26.63 15.63
C PHE A 323 -20.46 -26.94 14.98
N VAL A 324 -20.79 -28.21 14.72
CA VAL A 324 -22.03 -28.56 13.99
C VAL A 324 -23.18 -28.87 14.95
N GLY A 325 -24.29 -28.15 14.78
CA GLY A 325 -25.59 -28.46 15.38
C GLY A 325 -26.61 -28.91 14.33
N LYS A 326 -27.82 -29.24 14.77
CA LYS A 326 -28.92 -29.70 13.90
C LYS A 326 -30.19 -28.90 14.12
N ALA A 327 -30.83 -28.49 13.03
CA ALA A 327 -32.13 -27.83 13.04
C ALA A 327 -33.12 -28.56 12.13
N LYS A 328 -34.38 -28.62 12.57
CA LYS A 328 -35.50 -29.17 11.80
C LYS A 328 -36.33 -28.03 11.24
N THR A 329 -36.35 -27.91 9.92
CA THR A 329 -37.32 -27.06 9.21
C THR A 329 -38.53 -27.90 8.90
N TYR A 330 -39.72 -27.44 9.29
CA TYR A 330 -40.97 -28.15 9.04
C TYR A 330 -42.01 -27.24 8.38
N ILE A 331 -42.85 -27.85 7.55
CA ILE A 331 -44.00 -27.23 6.90
C ILE A 331 -45.19 -28.15 7.16
N SER A 332 -46.14 -27.67 7.95
CA SER A 332 -47.34 -28.41 8.34
C SER A 332 -48.58 -27.71 7.77
N CYS A 333 -49.33 -28.40 6.91
CA CYS A 333 -50.54 -27.85 6.31
C CYS A 333 -51.64 -27.66 7.37
N ILE A 334 -52.42 -26.57 7.27
CA ILE A 334 -53.44 -26.22 8.25
C ILE A 334 -54.73 -27.00 8.01
N ASN A 335 -55.11 -27.14 6.74
CA ASN A 335 -56.41 -27.68 6.33
C ASN A 335 -56.37 -29.15 5.90
N VAL A 336 -55.17 -29.73 5.80
CA VAL A 336 -54.95 -31.14 5.41
C VAL A 336 -53.86 -31.75 6.29
N ASP A 337 -53.97 -33.05 6.56
CA ASP A 337 -53.01 -33.81 7.37
C ASP A 337 -51.77 -34.16 6.53
N TYR A 338 -50.93 -33.15 6.29
CA TYR A 338 -49.68 -33.28 5.55
C TYR A 338 -48.59 -32.43 6.23
N GLU A 339 -47.48 -33.07 6.58
CA GLU A 339 -46.28 -32.42 7.10
C GLU A 339 -45.06 -32.85 6.28
N SER A 340 -44.26 -31.86 5.87
CA SER A 340 -42.94 -32.07 5.31
C SER A 340 -41.92 -31.51 6.29
N SER A 341 -40.90 -32.30 6.66
CA SER A 341 -39.80 -31.80 7.49
C SER A 341 -38.46 -32.25 6.96
N ARG A 342 -37.44 -31.41 7.20
CA ARG A 342 -36.06 -31.65 6.81
C ARG A 342 -35.15 -31.25 7.97
N ILE A 343 -34.27 -32.16 8.35
CA ILE A 343 -33.19 -31.88 9.30
C ILE A 343 -31.97 -31.44 8.50
N GLU A 344 -31.40 -30.31 8.89
CA GLU A 344 -30.22 -29.72 8.28
C GLU A 344 -29.17 -29.44 9.35
N ASP A 345 -27.90 -29.60 8.98
CA ASP A 345 -26.77 -29.27 9.82
C ASP A 345 -26.47 -27.76 9.71
N PHE A 346 -26.10 -27.13 10.81
CA PHE A 346 -25.67 -25.73 10.84
C PHE A 346 -24.33 -25.59 11.57
N TRP A 347 -23.50 -24.65 11.09
CA TRP A 347 -22.19 -24.31 11.68
C TRP A 347 -22.23 -22.99 12.47
N ASP A 348 -23.17 -22.12 12.11
CA ASP A 348 -23.45 -20.85 12.75
C ASP A 348 -24.96 -20.57 12.68
N ILE A 349 -25.43 -19.66 13.54
CA ILE A 349 -26.83 -19.21 13.57
C ILE A 349 -26.85 -17.71 13.32
N GLN A 350 -27.62 -17.29 12.31
CA GLN A 350 -27.83 -15.88 12.00
C GLN A 350 -29.05 -15.36 12.73
N LEU A 351 -28.83 -14.37 13.59
CA LEU A 351 -29.84 -13.80 14.46
C LEU A 351 -30.15 -12.36 14.06
N SER A 352 -31.43 -12.10 13.78
CA SER A 352 -31.90 -10.73 13.47
C SER A 352 -31.75 -9.84 14.69
N VAL A 353 -31.06 -8.71 14.53
CA VAL A 353 -30.91 -7.68 15.57
C VAL A 353 -32.03 -6.64 15.48
N LYS A 354 -32.53 -6.35 14.28
CA LYS A 354 -33.54 -5.32 14.08
C LYS A 354 -34.86 -5.73 14.73
N GLY A 355 -35.34 -4.88 15.64
CA GLY A 355 -36.56 -5.14 16.41
C GLY A 355 -36.37 -6.05 17.63
N ASN A 356 -35.20 -6.67 17.82
CA ASN A 356 -34.91 -7.59 18.91
C ASN A 356 -33.93 -6.95 19.92
N LYS A 357 -34.35 -6.76 21.17
CA LYS A 357 -33.55 -6.04 22.18
C LYS A 357 -32.53 -6.94 22.86
N THR A 358 -32.81 -8.23 22.93
CA THR A 358 -31.98 -9.21 23.64
C THR A 358 -31.73 -10.44 22.76
N LEU A 359 -30.70 -11.21 23.10
CA LEU A 359 -30.39 -12.48 22.44
C LEU A 359 -31.59 -13.44 22.46
N ASP A 360 -32.32 -13.50 23.59
CA ASP A 360 -33.53 -14.31 23.73
C ASP A 360 -34.63 -13.90 22.74
N ASP A 361 -34.87 -12.60 22.57
CA ASP A 361 -35.84 -12.09 21.58
C ASP A 361 -35.48 -12.57 20.17
N SER A 362 -34.19 -12.54 19.81
CA SER A 362 -33.73 -13.01 18.50
C SER A 362 -33.93 -14.51 18.29
N PHE A 363 -33.65 -15.34 19.30
CA PHE A 363 -33.91 -16.79 19.21
C PHE A 363 -35.41 -17.10 19.14
N LYS A 364 -36.25 -16.42 19.93
CA LYS A 364 -37.71 -16.53 19.84
C LYS A 364 -38.23 -16.11 18.46
N SER A 365 -37.67 -15.04 17.90
CA SER A 365 -37.98 -14.61 16.54
C SER A 365 -37.54 -15.63 15.50
N TYR A 366 -36.40 -16.31 15.70
CA TYR A 366 -35.87 -17.31 14.79
C TYR A 366 -36.75 -18.56 14.70
N ILE A 367 -37.26 -19.04 15.83
CA ILE A 367 -38.16 -20.21 15.89
C ILE A 367 -39.65 -19.85 15.70
N ASN A 368 -39.96 -18.58 15.43
CA ASN A 368 -41.34 -18.14 15.27
C ASN A 368 -41.98 -18.78 14.03
N VAL A 369 -43.21 -19.24 14.17
CA VAL A 369 -43.92 -19.94 13.09
C VAL A 369 -44.51 -18.93 12.11
N GLU A 370 -44.10 -19.04 10.84
CA GLU A 370 -44.65 -18.26 9.73
C GLU A 370 -45.90 -18.94 9.15
N ILE A 371 -46.93 -18.15 8.86
CA ILE A 371 -48.13 -18.62 8.16
C ILE A 371 -47.95 -18.34 6.68
N MET A 372 -48.02 -19.41 5.87
CA MET A 372 -48.00 -19.37 4.41
C MET A 372 -49.44 -19.35 3.90
N ASP A 373 -49.97 -18.17 3.58
CA ASP A 373 -51.34 -17.97 3.09
C ASP A 373 -51.38 -17.04 1.85
N GLY A 374 -52.59 -16.81 1.31
CA GLY A 374 -52.80 -15.90 0.18
C GLY A 374 -52.06 -16.34 -1.09
N GLU A 375 -51.19 -15.46 -1.60
CA GLU A 375 -50.34 -15.73 -2.78
C GLU A 375 -49.11 -16.60 -2.44
N ASN A 376 -48.79 -16.77 -1.15
CA ASN A 376 -47.62 -17.51 -0.65
C ASN A 376 -47.97 -18.92 -0.16
N LYS A 377 -49.07 -19.52 -0.62
CA LYS A 377 -49.50 -20.89 -0.25
C LYS A 377 -48.43 -21.94 -0.58
N TYR A 378 -48.33 -22.95 0.26
CA TYR A 378 -47.39 -24.06 0.09
C TYR A 378 -47.92 -25.09 -0.91
N ASP A 379 -47.11 -25.49 -1.90
CA ASP A 379 -47.44 -26.61 -2.80
C ASP A 379 -47.13 -27.94 -2.12
N ALA A 380 -48.16 -28.60 -1.60
CA ALA A 380 -48.09 -29.93 -0.99
C ALA A 380 -48.06 -31.08 -2.03
N GLY A 381 -47.62 -30.77 -3.26
CA GLY A 381 -47.44 -31.71 -4.35
C GLY A 381 -48.75 -32.20 -4.97
N SER A 382 -48.67 -33.23 -5.82
CA SER A 382 -49.82 -33.74 -6.57
C SER A 382 -50.97 -34.27 -5.71
N SER A 383 -50.71 -34.61 -4.45
CA SER A 383 -51.70 -35.13 -3.49
C SER A 383 -52.66 -34.06 -2.97
N HIS A 384 -52.18 -32.82 -2.74
CA HIS A 384 -52.95 -31.79 -2.03
C HIS A 384 -52.88 -30.38 -2.64
N GLY A 385 -51.99 -30.13 -3.62
CA GLY A 385 -51.86 -28.83 -4.30
C GLY A 385 -51.49 -27.68 -3.36
N LEU A 386 -51.86 -26.46 -3.71
CA LEU A 386 -51.59 -25.25 -2.92
C LEU A 386 -52.45 -25.21 -1.65
N GLN A 387 -51.80 -25.19 -0.48
CA GLN A 387 -52.41 -25.23 0.84
C GLN A 387 -51.90 -24.10 1.72
N ASP A 388 -52.76 -23.62 2.62
CA ASP A 388 -52.31 -22.78 3.72
C ASP A 388 -51.50 -23.66 4.68
N ALA A 389 -50.30 -23.22 5.05
CA ALA A 389 -49.37 -24.02 5.84
C ALA A 389 -48.66 -23.18 6.91
N ARG A 390 -48.16 -23.86 7.94
CA ARG A 390 -47.29 -23.30 8.96
C ARG A 390 -45.87 -23.74 8.65
N LYS A 391 -44.98 -22.79 8.42
CA LYS A 391 -43.54 -23.03 8.25
C LYS A 391 -42.84 -22.61 9.53
N GLY A 392 -42.00 -23.49 10.07
CA GLY A 392 -41.22 -23.19 11.26
C GLY A 392 -39.85 -23.85 11.21
N VAL A 393 -38.97 -23.36 12.08
CA VAL A 393 -37.65 -23.93 12.34
C VAL A 393 -37.55 -24.18 13.84
N ILE A 394 -37.04 -25.35 14.23
CA ILE A 394 -36.78 -25.70 15.62
C ILE A 394 -35.45 -26.44 15.73
N PHE A 395 -34.71 -26.25 16.83
CA PHE A 395 -33.39 -26.87 16.99
C PHE A 395 -33.51 -28.28 17.55
N GLU A 396 -32.76 -29.23 17.01
CA GLU A 396 -32.67 -30.61 17.53
C GLU A 396 -31.47 -30.75 18.48
N SER A 397 -30.38 -30.04 18.19
CA SER A 397 -29.17 -30.01 19.03
C SER A 397 -28.29 -28.80 18.72
N PHE A 398 -27.55 -28.32 19.72
CA PHE A 398 -26.53 -27.29 19.57
C PHE A 398 -25.10 -27.87 19.67
N PRO A 399 -24.10 -27.24 19.06
CA PRO A 399 -22.71 -27.68 19.14
C PRO A 399 -22.04 -27.31 20.48
N PRO A 400 -20.92 -27.97 20.88
CA PRO A 400 -20.11 -27.55 22.03
C PRO A 400 -19.59 -26.11 21.92
N VAL A 401 -19.23 -25.66 20.71
CA VAL A 401 -18.85 -24.27 20.42
C VAL A 401 -19.90 -23.66 19.51
N LEU A 402 -20.64 -22.70 20.03
CA LEU A 402 -21.78 -22.08 19.37
C LEU A 402 -21.38 -20.71 18.81
N HIS A 403 -21.41 -20.59 17.49
CA HIS A 403 -21.19 -19.34 16.77
C HIS A 403 -22.53 -18.66 16.45
N LEU A 404 -22.73 -17.46 16.97
CA LEU A 404 -23.92 -16.65 16.72
C LEU A 404 -23.52 -15.40 15.95
N HIS A 405 -24.07 -15.25 14.75
CA HIS A 405 -23.85 -14.11 13.89
C HIS A 405 -25.00 -13.11 14.06
N LEU A 406 -24.67 -11.89 14.46
CA LEU A 406 -25.66 -10.84 14.67
C LEU A 406 -25.84 -10.09 13.36
N GLN A 407 -27.02 -10.21 12.75
CA GLN A 407 -27.35 -9.56 11.47
C GLN A 407 -27.44 -8.04 11.64
N ARG A 408 -26.28 -7.38 11.63
CA ARG A 408 -26.12 -5.93 11.77
C ARG A 408 -25.99 -5.19 10.45
N TYR A 409 -26.33 -5.83 9.34
CA TYR A 409 -26.35 -5.20 8.02
C TYR A 409 -27.67 -5.53 7.32
N GLU A 410 -28.34 -4.52 6.81
CA GLU A 410 -29.57 -4.68 6.05
C GLU A 410 -29.63 -3.70 4.88
N TYR A 411 -30.43 -4.03 3.87
CA TYR A 411 -30.73 -3.12 2.78
C TYR A 411 -31.83 -2.15 3.18
N ASP A 412 -31.52 -0.85 3.24
CA ASP A 412 -32.55 0.18 3.46
C ASP A 412 -33.15 0.59 2.12
N PHE A 413 -34.37 0.11 1.85
CA PHE A 413 -35.12 0.43 0.63
C PHE A 413 -35.36 1.94 0.42
N ASN A 414 -35.41 2.74 1.48
CA ASN A 414 -35.64 4.19 1.34
C ASN A 414 -34.37 4.92 0.91
N ARG A 415 -33.20 4.39 1.28
CA ARG A 415 -31.88 4.99 0.99
C ARG A 415 -31.16 4.31 -0.17
N ASP A 416 -31.73 3.23 -0.69
CA ASP A 416 -31.19 2.42 -1.78
C ASP A 416 -29.73 1.98 -1.52
N ALA A 417 -29.45 1.62 -0.27
CA ALA A 417 -28.10 1.32 0.19
C ALA A 417 -28.09 0.31 1.35
N MET A 418 -27.02 -0.49 1.42
CA MET A 418 -26.74 -1.33 2.58
C MET A 418 -26.35 -0.46 3.78
N MET A 419 -26.94 -0.72 4.93
CA MET A 419 -26.75 0.04 6.16
C MET A 419 -26.41 -0.84 7.34
N LYS A 420 -25.54 -0.33 8.22
CA LYS A 420 -25.22 -0.96 9.50
C LYS A 420 -26.29 -0.65 10.56
N ILE A 421 -26.78 -1.68 11.24
CA ILE A 421 -27.73 -1.61 12.36
C ILE A 421 -26.94 -1.45 13.66
N ASN A 422 -26.94 -0.22 14.17
CA ASN A 422 -26.30 0.15 15.44
C ASN A 422 -27.28 0.14 16.63
N ASP A 423 -28.41 -0.54 16.50
CA ASP A 423 -29.39 -0.66 17.57
C ASP A 423 -28.84 -1.46 18.74
N ARG A 424 -29.35 -1.14 19.94
CA ARG A 424 -28.94 -1.78 21.18
C ARG A 424 -29.46 -3.21 21.21
N HIS A 425 -28.55 -4.17 21.38
CA HIS A 425 -28.86 -5.59 21.45
C HIS A 425 -28.02 -6.24 22.55
N GLU A 426 -28.68 -6.67 23.61
CA GLU A 426 -28.04 -7.27 24.78
C GLU A 426 -27.79 -8.76 24.58
N PHE A 427 -26.62 -9.22 24.99
CA PHE A 427 -26.27 -10.63 25.06
C PHE A 427 -25.69 -10.96 26.45
N PRO A 428 -26.12 -12.04 27.10
CA PRO A 428 -25.71 -12.36 28.46
C PRO A 428 -24.35 -13.08 28.50
N GLU A 429 -23.70 -13.11 29.67
CA GLU A 429 -22.51 -13.95 29.84
C GLU A 429 -22.87 -15.46 29.89
N GLU A 430 -24.04 -15.80 30.42
CA GLU A 430 -24.58 -17.16 30.43
C GLU A 430 -25.89 -17.23 29.64
N PHE A 431 -26.00 -18.23 28.77
CA PHE A 431 -27.14 -18.41 27.86
C PHE A 431 -27.69 -19.84 27.98
N ASP A 432 -28.97 -19.98 28.25
CA ASP A 432 -29.66 -21.28 28.25
C ASP A 432 -30.34 -21.49 26.88
N ALA A 433 -29.86 -22.48 26.13
CA ALA A 433 -30.39 -22.81 24.81
C ALA A 433 -31.57 -23.81 24.86
N SER A 434 -31.86 -24.39 26.04
CA SER A 434 -32.92 -25.39 26.23
C SER A 434 -34.31 -24.96 25.71
N PRO A 435 -34.75 -23.69 25.89
CA PRO A 435 -36.09 -23.25 25.45
C PRO A 435 -36.33 -23.31 23.93
N TYR A 436 -35.27 -23.41 23.13
CA TYR A 436 -35.36 -23.37 21.67
C TYR A 436 -35.21 -24.75 21.01
N LEU A 437 -35.06 -25.79 21.84
CA LEU A 437 -34.97 -27.17 21.39
C LEU A 437 -36.34 -27.80 21.13
N SER A 438 -36.36 -28.80 20.25
CA SER A 438 -37.50 -29.67 20.00
C SER A 438 -37.87 -30.44 21.27
N ALA A 439 -39.14 -30.82 21.38
CA ALA A 439 -39.63 -31.56 22.56
C ALA A 439 -39.00 -32.96 22.68
N ASP A 440 -38.49 -33.49 21.57
CA ASP A 440 -37.80 -34.77 21.43
C ASP A 440 -36.26 -34.66 21.47
N ALA A 441 -35.72 -33.46 21.64
CA ALA A 441 -34.28 -33.25 21.77
C ALA A 441 -33.68 -33.99 22.98
N ASP A 442 -32.42 -34.38 22.86
CA ASP A 442 -31.68 -35.04 23.94
C ASP A 442 -31.40 -34.04 25.09
N MET A 443 -31.98 -34.32 26.26
CA MET A 443 -31.82 -33.52 27.49
C MET A 443 -30.93 -34.23 28.53
N SER A 444 -30.11 -35.20 28.12
CA SER A 444 -29.19 -35.93 29.01
C SER A 444 -28.10 -35.04 29.64
N GLU A 445 -27.75 -33.95 28.97
CA GLU A 445 -26.82 -32.92 29.45
C GLU A 445 -27.50 -31.53 29.45
N PRO A 446 -27.16 -30.63 30.39
CA PRO A 446 -27.63 -29.24 30.35
C PRO A 446 -27.20 -28.50 29.07
N TRP A 447 -28.07 -27.66 28.52
CA TRP A 447 -27.80 -26.83 27.34
C TRP A 447 -27.43 -25.38 27.73
N GLU A 448 -26.72 -25.24 28.86
CA GLU A 448 -26.20 -23.96 29.32
C GLU A 448 -24.85 -23.64 28.67
N TYR A 449 -24.70 -22.41 28.21
CA TYR A 449 -23.54 -21.89 27.52
C TYR A 449 -22.91 -20.73 28.28
N LYS A 450 -21.58 -20.62 28.21
CA LYS A 450 -20.79 -19.52 28.77
C LYS A 450 -20.16 -18.73 27.62
N LEU A 451 -20.25 -17.41 27.66
CA LEU A 451 -19.68 -16.54 26.63
C LEU A 451 -18.15 -16.69 26.61
N PHE A 452 -17.61 -17.05 25.47
CA PHE A 452 -16.17 -17.23 25.27
C PHE A 452 -15.55 -16.04 24.53
N GLY A 453 -16.26 -15.51 23.54
CA GLY A 453 -15.74 -14.44 22.69
C GLY A 453 -16.80 -13.49 22.15
N VAL A 454 -16.41 -12.23 21.98
CA VAL A 454 -17.21 -11.16 21.35
C VAL A 454 -16.34 -10.54 20.26
N LEU A 455 -16.67 -10.81 19.00
CA LEU A 455 -16.04 -10.15 17.86
C LEU A 455 -16.80 -8.86 17.58
N VAL A 456 -16.09 -7.74 17.60
CA VAL A 456 -16.65 -6.40 17.53
C VAL A 456 -16.26 -5.76 16.22
N HIS A 457 -17.21 -5.06 15.61
CA HIS A 457 -16.95 -4.20 14.46
C HIS A 457 -17.23 -2.75 14.84
N SER A 458 -16.25 -1.88 14.65
CA SER A 458 -16.34 -0.43 14.87
C SER A 458 -16.24 0.33 13.56
N GLY A 459 -17.29 1.05 13.18
CA GLY A 459 -17.35 1.79 11.91
C GLY A 459 -18.65 1.58 11.15
N ASP A 460 -18.63 1.86 9.85
CA ASP A 460 -19.73 1.66 8.91
C ASP A 460 -19.41 0.56 7.88
N LEU A 461 -20.24 0.40 6.84
CA LEU A 461 -20.04 -0.62 5.82
C LEU A 461 -18.76 -0.43 4.98
N ASN A 462 -18.35 0.82 4.74
CA ASN A 462 -17.26 1.16 3.82
C ASN A 462 -15.92 1.37 4.54
N ALA A 463 -15.97 1.72 5.84
CA ALA A 463 -14.79 1.94 6.66
C ALA A 463 -15.06 1.51 8.10
N GLY A 464 -14.22 0.62 8.60
CA GLY A 464 -14.31 0.13 9.97
C GLY A 464 -13.13 -0.74 10.38
N HIS A 465 -13.18 -1.19 11.62
CA HIS A 465 -12.11 -1.95 12.27
C HIS A 465 -12.69 -3.07 13.11
N TYR A 466 -12.06 -4.24 13.05
CA TYR A 466 -12.47 -5.44 13.77
C TYR A 466 -11.47 -5.75 14.87
N TYR A 467 -11.99 -6.17 16.02
CA TYR A 467 -11.20 -6.68 17.14
C TYR A 467 -12.04 -7.70 17.92
N ALA A 468 -11.42 -8.47 18.80
CA ALA A 468 -12.11 -9.50 19.57
C ALA A 468 -11.86 -9.35 21.07
N PHE A 469 -12.90 -9.52 21.89
CA PHE A 469 -12.75 -9.82 23.31
C PHE A 469 -12.86 -11.32 23.49
N LEU A 470 -11.82 -11.97 24.02
CA LEU A 470 -11.80 -13.42 24.21
C LEU A 470 -11.46 -13.75 25.65
N ARG A 471 -11.98 -14.88 26.14
CA ARG A 471 -11.63 -15.46 27.44
C ARG A 471 -10.89 -16.78 27.23
N PRO A 472 -9.54 -16.77 27.18
CA PRO A 472 -8.71 -17.93 26.85
C PRO A 472 -8.80 -19.12 27.82
N THR A 473 -9.25 -18.89 29.06
CA THR A 473 -9.29 -19.91 30.12
C THR A 473 -10.66 -19.92 30.80
N LYS A 474 -11.06 -21.08 31.32
CA LYS A 474 -12.39 -21.34 31.91
C LYS A 474 -12.83 -20.28 32.94
N ASP A 475 -11.92 -19.91 33.83
CA ASP A 475 -12.14 -19.00 34.96
C ASP A 475 -11.30 -17.71 34.88
N GLY A 476 -10.73 -17.42 33.70
CA GLY A 476 -9.90 -16.24 33.49
C GLY A 476 -10.68 -14.98 33.14
N HIS A 477 -9.93 -13.93 32.82
CA HIS A 477 -10.45 -12.63 32.40
C HIS A 477 -10.69 -12.60 30.89
N PHE A 478 -11.49 -11.61 30.46
CA PHE A 478 -11.52 -11.24 29.06
C PHE A 478 -10.26 -10.45 28.70
N TYR A 479 -9.82 -10.60 27.46
CA TYR A 479 -8.75 -9.84 26.87
C TYR A 479 -9.22 -9.31 25.51
N LYS A 480 -8.95 -8.03 25.25
CA LYS A 480 -9.12 -7.38 23.96
C LYS A 480 -7.90 -7.69 23.08
N PHE A 481 -8.15 -8.40 21.99
CA PHE A 481 -7.22 -8.67 20.90
C PHE A 481 -7.51 -7.66 19.79
N ASP A 482 -6.71 -6.60 19.76
CA ASP A 482 -6.79 -5.50 18.80
C ASP A 482 -5.53 -5.53 17.93
N ASP A 483 -5.58 -6.35 16.88
CA ASP A 483 -4.44 -6.68 16.02
C ASP A 483 -3.19 -7.06 16.84
N ASP A 484 -2.18 -6.20 16.85
CA ASP A 484 -0.88 -6.44 17.45
C ASP A 484 -0.87 -6.27 18.98
N LYS A 485 -1.93 -5.67 19.53
CA LYS A 485 -2.08 -5.41 20.96
C LYS A 485 -3.05 -6.40 21.60
N VAL A 486 -2.63 -6.97 22.72
CA VAL A 486 -3.48 -7.79 23.58
C VAL A 486 -3.53 -7.16 24.95
N ILE A 487 -4.73 -6.86 25.42
CA ILE A 487 -4.94 -6.06 26.61
C ILE A 487 -6.01 -6.75 27.46
N ARG A 488 -5.88 -6.78 28.79
CA ARG A 488 -6.98 -7.28 29.63
C ARG A 488 -8.19 -6.35 29.55
N ALA A 489 -9.38 -6.91 29.51
CA ALA A 489 -10.63 -6.17 29.41
C ALA A 489 -11.55 -6.47 30.60
N THR A 490 -12.31 -5.46 30.99
CA THR A 490 -13.38 -5.58 31.98
C THR A 490 -14.65 -6.19 31.35
N THR A 491 -15.55 -6.67 32.21
CA THR A 491 -16.86 -7.17 31.78
C THR A 491 -17.69 -6.07 31.11
N LYS A 492 -17.59 -4.83 31.59
CA LYS A 492 -18.28 -3.67 31.00
C LYS A 492 -17.81 -3.39 29.56
N GLU A 493 -16.48 -3.34 29.35
CA GLU A 493 -15.90 -3.16 28.01
C GLU A 493 -16.25 -4.31 27.06
N THR A 494 -16.40 -5.54 27.59
CA THR A 494 -16.72 -6.72 26.79
C THR A 494 -18.21 -6.81 26.44
N LEU A 495 -19.10 -6.44 27.38
CA LEU A 495 -20.54 -6.58 27.23
C LEU A 495 -21.21 -5.23 26.90
N GLU A 496 -21.39 -4.37 27.90
CA GLU A 496 -22.22 -3.17 27.83
C GLU A 496 -21.82 -2.22 26.70
N GLU A 497 -20.51 -2.03 26.51
CA GLU A 497 -19.99 -1.12 25.48
C GLU A 497 -20.18 -1.67 24.06
N ASN A 498 -20.43 -2.97 23.91
CA ASN A 498 -20.60 -3.67 22.64
C ASN A 498 -22.06 -4.00 22.31
N PHE A 499 -23.03 -3.64 23.15
CA PHE A 499 -24.45 -3.82 22.82
C PHE A 499 -24.93 -2.90 21.66
N GLY A 500 -24.25 -1.78 21.43
CA GLY A 500 -24.70 -0.72 20.52
C GLY A 500 -25.67 0.25 21.20
N GLY A 501 -26.49 0.96 20.43
CA GLY A 501 -27.45 1.94 20.94
C GLY A 501 -26.89 3.33 21.15
N GLU A 502 -27.66 4.19 21.82
CA GLU A 502 -27.29 5.59 22.10
C GLU A 502 -26.24 5.70 23.21
N TYR A 503 -25.40 6.73 23.15
CA TYR A 503 -24.52 7.06 24.27
C TYR A 503 -25.36 7.50 25.48
N ALA A 504 -24.95 7.11 26.70
CA ALA A 504 -25.69 7.35 27.94
C ALA A 504 -26.07 8.82 28.18
N ASN A 505 -25.32 9.77 27.62
CA ASN A 505 -25.53 11.21 27.80
C ASN A 505 -26.29 11.87 26.62
N GLY A 506 -26.73 11.11 25.60
CA GLY A 506 -27.42 11.64 24.41
C GLY A 506 -26.59 12.59 23.53
N ALA A 507 -25.38 12.96 23.94
CA ALA A 507 -24.47 13.79 23.16
C ALA A 507 -23.94 12.98 21.97
N GLY A 508 -24.14 13.50 20.76
CA GLY A 508 -23.51 12.93 19.57
C GLY A 508 -21.99 12.92 19.76
N MET A 509 -21.34 11.82 19.36
CA MET A 509 -19.88 11.69 19.42
C MET A 509 -19.34 11.58 18.00
N ARG A 510 -18.17 12.20 17.75
CA ARG A 510 -17.45 12.03 16.50
C ARG A 510 -16.93 10.60 16.42
N GLN A 511 -17.25 9.90 15.34
CA GLN A 511 -16.88 8.50 15.22
C GLN A 511 -15.39 8.35 14.85
N PRO A 512 -14.68 7.32 15.34
CA PRO A 512 -13.23 7.19 15.10
C PRO A 512 -12.88 6.95 13.62
N TYR A 513 -13.72 6.18 12.92
CA TYR A 513 -13.47 5.74 11.54
C TYR A 513 -14.32 6.46 10.50
N THR A 514 -15.22 7.37 10.91
CA THR A 514 -16.03 8.17 9.99
C THR A 514 -16.00 9.64 10.39
N ARG A 515 -16.06 10.57 9.43
CA ARG A 515 -16.07 12.01 9.73
C ARG A 515 -17.39 12.50 10.34
N ASN A 516 -18.35 11.62 10.56
CA ASN A 516 -19.72 11.96 10.94
C ASN A 516 -19.90 11.95 12.46
N TYR A 517 -20.78 12.84 12.93
CA TYR A 517 -21.31 12.81 14.29
C TYR A 517 -22.48 11.82 14.34
N SER A 518 -22.51 10.95 15.34
CA SER A 518 -23.64 10.04 15.58
C SER A 518 -23.94 9.94 17.06
N THR A 519 -25.24 9.92 17.39
CA THR A 519 -25.76 9.67 18.74
C THR A 519 -25.70 8.20 19.12
N LYS A 520 -25.59 7.30 18.13
CA LYS A 520 -25.43 5.85 18.32
C LYS A 520 -23.96 5.43 18.29
N ARG A 521 -23.62 4.43 19.11
CA ARG A 521 -22.32 3.75 19.14
C ARG A 521 -22.11 2.98 17.83
N SER A 522 -21.00 3.25 17.15
CA SER A 522 -20.62 2.50 15.95
C SER A 522 -19.84 1.22 16.26
N MET A 523 -19.34 1.07 17.50
CA MET A 523 -18.79 -0.19 18.01
C MET A 523 -19.93 -1.07 18.54
N ASN A 524 -20.04 -2.28 18.01
CA ASN A 524 -21.00 -3.27 18.49
C ASN A 524 -20.56 -4.68 18.12
N ALA A 525 -21.01 -5.64 18.94
CA ALA A 525 -20.79 -7.05 18.70
C ALA A 525 -21.41 -7.47 17.37
N TYR A 526 -20.61 -8.15 16.56
CA TYR A 526 -20.99 -8.66 15.24
C TYR A 526 -21.11 -10.18 15.25
N MET A 527 -20.24 -10.86 16.01
CA MET A 527 -20.30 -12.31 16.20
C MET A 527 -20.01 -12.65 17.66
N LEU A 528 -20.79 -13.57 18.23
CA LEU A 528 -20.63 -14.09 19.58
C LEU A 528 -20.19 -15.56 19.50
N VAL A 529 -19.30 -15.93 20.40
CA VAL A 529 -18.81 -17.30 20.55
C VAL A 529 -19.12 -17.77 21.96
N TYR A 530 -19.92 -18.83 22.07
CA TYR A 530 -20.30 -19.44 23.33
C TYR A 530 -19.76 -20.88 23.42
N ILE A 531 -19.39 -21.32 24.61
CA ILE A 531 -18.97 -22.70 24.88
C ILE A 531 -19.94 -23.35 25.86
N ARG A 532 -20.38 -24.57 25.56
CA ARG A 532 -21.29 -25.34 26.42
C ARG A 532 -20.61 -25.64 27.77
N LYS A 533 -21.22 -25.28 28.89
CA LYS A 533 -20.64 -25.42 30.24
C LYS A 533 -20.31 -26.87 30.57
N SER A 534 -21.12 -27.83 30.15
CA SER A 534 -20.87 -29.27 30.39
C SER A 534 -19.63 -29.81 29.66
N ARG A 535 -19.19 -29.15 28.59
CA ARG A 535 -18.08 -29.59 27.72
C ARG A 535 -16.93 -28.59 27.64
N ILE A 536 -16.90 -27.61 28.55
CA ILE A 536 -15.89 -26.55 28.53
C ILE A 536 -14.46 -27.09 28.70
N ASP A 537 -14.29 -28.16 29.47
CA ASP A 537 -13.00 -28.80 29.70
C ASP A 537 -12.54 -29.62 28.46
N ASP A 538 -13.48 -30.06 27.62
CA ASP A 538 -13.19 -30.74 26.34
C ASP A 538 -12.80 -29.75 25.24
N VAL A 539 -13.29 -28.51 25.32
CA VAL A 539 -12.98 -27.44 24.35
C VAL A 539 -11.70 -26.70 24.73
N LEU A 540 -11.55 -26.32 26.01
CA LEU A 540 -10.43 -25.54 26.53
C LEU A 540 -9.30 -26.43 27.08
N VAL A 541 -9.01 -27.53 26.39
CA VAL A 541 -7.93 -28.46 26.74
C VAL A 541 -6.56 -27.78 26.85
N SER A 542 -5.69 -28.30 27.70
CA SER A 542 -4.29 -27.85 27.74
C SER A 542 -3.56 -28.28 26.46
N VAL A 543 -2.84 -27.35 25.83
CA VAL A 543 -2.00 -27.60 24.65
C VAL A 543 -0.59 -27.17 24.99
N GLY A 544 0.34 -28.12 25.00
CA GLY A 544 1.76 -27.86 25.27
C GLY A 544 2.62 -28.06 24.02
N ASN A 545 3.93 -27.93 24.18
CA ASN A 545 4.88 -28.13 23.08
C ASN A 545 4.89 -29.57 22.57
N GLN A 546 4.49 -30.54 23.39
CA GLN A 546 4.35 -31.95 23.00
C GLN A 546 3.22 -32.22 22.00
N ASP A 547 2.22 -31.33 21.91
CA ASP A 547 1.12 -31.45 20.96
C ASP A 547 1.49 -30.87 19.57
N VAL A 548 2.63 -30.19 19.46
CA VAL A 548 3.12 -29.56 18.23
C VAL A 548 3.97 -30.55 17.42
N PRO A 549 3.77 -30.68 16.09
CA PRO A 549 4.63 -31.51 15.26
C PRO A 549 6.10 -31.06 15.31
N ALA A 550 7.02 -32.00 15.59
CA ALA A 550 8.44 -31.67 15.80
C ALA A 550 9.12 -31.04 14.56
N HIS A 551 8.75 -31.48 13.36
CA HIS A 551 9.28 -30.92 12.10
C HIS A 551 8.91 -29.44 11.94
N LEU A 552 7.69 -29.06 12.33
CA LEU A 552 7.16 -27.70 12.27
C LEU A 552 7.91 -26.79 13.24
N ALA A 553 8.03 -27.21 14.50
CA ALA A 553 8.71 -26.45 15.55
C ALA A 553 10.17 -26.18 15.18
N LYS A 554 10.89 -27.23 14.77
CA LYS A 554 12.29 -27.12 14.33
C LYS A 554 12.46 -26.11 13.21
N GLN A 555 11.64 -26.20 12.15
CA GLN A 555 11.76 -25.31 11.00
C GLN A 555 11.50 -23.85 11.36
N VAL A 556 10.43 -23.57 12.11
CA VAL A 556 10.08 -22.19 12.48
C VAL A 556 11.13 -21.59 13.42
N ASP A 557 11.70 -22.37 14.34
CA ASP A 557 12.72 -21.90 15.28
C ASP A 557 14.08 -21.65 14.60
N GLU A 558 14.47 -22.49 13.63
CA GLU A 558 15.66 -22.29 12.80
C GLU A 558 15.53 -21.00 11.97
N GLU A 559 14.41 -20.81 11.25
CA GLU A 559 14.14 -19.61 10.46
C GLU A 559 14.15 -18.33 11.32
N ARG A 560 13.57 -18.41 12.54
CA ARG A 560 13.57 -17.30 13.51
C ARG A 560 14.98 -16.96 13.97
N SER A 561 15.79 -17.97 14.28
CA SER A 561 17.18 -17.79 14.72
C SER A 561 18.03 -17.13 13.62
N GLU A 562 17.82 -17.51 12.36
CA GLU A 562 18.46 -16.87 11.22
C GLU A 562 18.00 -15.42 11.00
N ALA A 563 16.71 -15.14 11.18
CA ALA A 563 16.18 -13.79 11.07
C ALA A 563 16.76 -12.86 12.15
N ILE A 564 16.89 -13.35 13.40
CA ILE A 564 17.55 -12.63 14.50
C ILE A 564 19.02 -12.36 14.14
N ARG A 565 19.74 -13.37 13.61
CA ARG A 565 21.13 -13.21 13.15
C ARG A 565 21.25 -12.12 12.08
N ARG A 566 20.40 -12.14 11.05
CA ARG A 566 20.39 -11.11 9.98
C ARG A 566 20.02 -9.72 10.48
N LYS A 567 19.13 -9.60 11.46
CA LYS A 567 18.78 -8.32 12.08
C LYS A 567 19.99 -7.76 12.83
N LYS A 568 20.66 -8.59 13.64
CA LYS A 568 21.90 -8.22 14.33
C LYS A 568 23.00 -7.81 13.35
N GLU A 569 23.17 -8.53 12.25
CA GLU A 569 24.11 -8.16 11.19
C GLU A 569 23.79 -6.78 10.57
N ARG A 570 22.51 -6.46 10.33
CA ARG A 570 22.07 -5.12 9.86
C ARG A 570 22.29 -4.02 10.91
N GLU A 571 21.99 -4.31 12.17
CA GLU A 571 22.31 -3.42 13.28
C GLU A 571 23.81 -3.20 13.39
N GLU A 572 24.67 -4.16 13.06
CA GLU A 572 26.11 -3.96 13.05
C GLU A 572 26.62 -3.24 11.78
N GLN A 573 25.87 -3.26 10.66
CA GLN A 573 26.30 -2.63 9.40
C GLN A 573 26.53 -1.13 9.52
N HIS A 574 25.76 -0.40 10.33
CA HIS A 574 25.93 1.05 10.48
C HIS A 574 27.29 1.43 11.10
N LEU A 575 27.96 0.51 11.80
CA LEU A 575 29.29 0.73 12.40
C LEU A 575 30.43 0.71 11.37
N TYR A 576 30.16 0.23 10.15
CA TYR A 576 31.16 0.08 9.09
C TYR A 576 30.91 1.07 7.95
N MET A 577 31.97 1.35 7.18
CA MET A 577 31.91 2.07 5.93
C MET A 577 32.79 1.41 4.88
N ASN A 578 32.42 1.59 3.61
CA ASN A 578 33.22 1.11 2.47
C ASN A 578 34.04 2.27 1.92
N ILE A 579 35.33 2.04 1.73
CA ILE A 579 36.27 3.00 1.14
C ILE A 579 36.80 2.38 -0.15
N ALA A 580 36.65 3.09 -1.27
CA ALA A 580 37.16 2.65 -2.57
C ALA A 580 38.54 3.26 -2.82
N VAL A 581 39.54 2.41 -3.02
CA VAL A 581 40.94 2.78 -3.23
C VAL A 581 41.31 2.60 -4.70
N VAL A 582 41.54 3.70 -5.39
CA VAL A 582 42.09 3.73 -6.75
C VAL A 582 43.60 3.62 -6.65
N SER A 583 44.21 2.73 -7.43
CA SER A 583 45.66 2.58 -7.52
C SER A 583 46.15 2.72 -8.95
N ASP A 584 47.46 2.88 -9.13
CA ASP A 584 48.06 2.92 -10.47
C ASP A 584 47.79 1.64 -11.28
N ASP A 585 47.65 0.50 -10.62
CA ASP A 585 47.35 -0.78 -11.27
C ASP A 585 45.95 -0.76 -11.89
N SER A 586 44.93 -0.43 -11.11
CA SER A 586 43.56 -0.24 -11.60
C SER A 586 43.47 0.89 -12.64
N PHE A 587 44.28 1.95 -12.49
CA PHE A 587 44.25 3.08 -13.41
C PHE A 587 44.85 2.74 -14.79
N ARG A 588 45.87 1.88 -14.86
CA ARG A 588 46.46 1.44 -16.14
C ARG A 588 45.48 0.61 -16.98
N GLU A 589 44.63 -0.15 -16.33
CA GLU A 589 43.56 -0.95 -16.95
C GLU A 589 42.32 -0.09 -17.30
N HIS A 590 42.25 1.15 -16.82
CA HIS A 590 41.12 2.04 -17.09
C HIS A 590 41.24 2.75 -18.44
N HIS A 591 40.19 2.60 -19.26
CA HIS A 591 40.15 3.14 -20.63
C HIS A 591 39.15 4.29 -20.86
N GLY A 592 38.54 4.79 -19.79
CA GLY A 592 37.50 5.83 -19.85
C GLY A 592 37.97 7.22 -19.43
N PHE A 593 37.00 8.07 -19.08
CA PHE A 593 37.22 9.38 -18.46
C PHE A 593 37.66 9.22 -16.99
N ASP A 594 38.35 10.21 -16.44
CA ASP A 594 38.85 10.22 -15.06
C ASP A 594 39.76 9.02 -14.73
N LEU A 595 39.95 8.70 -13.45
CA LEU A 595 40.82 7.59 -13.01
C LEU A 595 40.09 6.25 -12.87
N MET A 596 38.75 6.26 -12.95
CA MET A 596 37.91 5.07 -12.74
C MET A 596 36.58 5.18 -13.49
N GLY A 597 35.99 4.05 -13.86
CA GLY A 597 34.64 3.97 -14.45
C GLY A 597 33.54 3.72 -13.41
N THR A 598 32.31 4.17 -13.70
CA THR A 598 31.11 3.84 -12.91
C THR A 598 30.33 2.66 -13.47
N ASP A 599 30.57 2.31 -14.73
CA ASP A 599 29.75 1.39 -15.52
C ASP A 599 30.52 0.10 -15.88
N LEU A 600 31.48 -0.29 -15.04
CA LEU A 600 32.30 -1.49 -15.22
C LEU A 600 31.66 -2.70 -14.57
N ASP A 601 31.84 -3.87 -15.18
CA ASP A 601 31.32 -5.14 -14.67
C ASP A 601 32.08 -5.59 -13.40
N ALA A 602 31.42 -6.37 -12.55
CA ALA A 602 32.03 -6.89 -11.34
C ALA A 602 33.25 -7.78 -11.67
N GLY A 603 34.41 -7.47 -11.08
CA GLY A 603 35.67 -8.18 -11.33
C GLY A 603 36.53 -7.58 -12.45
N ASP A 604 36.10 -6.48 -13.07
CA ASP A 604 36.94 -5.73 -14.00
C ASP A 604 38.21 -5.20 -13.29
N PRO A 605 39.41 -5.41 -13.85
CA PRO A 605 40.66 -5.01 -13.21
C PRO A 605 40.83 -3.48 -13.07
N ALA A 606 40.03 -2.68 -13.79
CA ALA A 606 40.01 -1.23 -13.65
C ALA A 606 39.15 -0.72 -12.48
N LEU A 607 38.42 -1.61 -11.78
CA LEU A 607 37.66 -1.24 -10.59
C LEU A 607 38.59 -0.92 -9.40
N PRO A 608 38.25 0.09 -8.57
CA PRO A 608 38.98 0.33 -7.33
C PRO A 608 38.74 -0.80 -6.32
N THR A 609 39.78 -1.16 -5.56
CA THR A 609 39.66 -2.10 -4.45
C THR A 609 38.79 -1.48 -3.35
N THR A 610 37.76 -2.20 -2.92
CA THR A 610 36.84 -1.72 -1.88
C THR A 610 37.17 -2.37 -0.54
N TYR A 611 37.48 -1.55 0.46
CA TYR A 611 37.76 -1.99 1.83
C TYR A 611 36.56 -1.68 2.73
N ARG A 612 36.06 -2.69 3.43
CA ARG A 612 35.02 -2.52 4.47
C ARG A 612 35.70 -2.39 5.83
N VAL A 613 35.65 -1.19 6.39
CA VAL A 613 36.35 -0.85 7.65
C VAL A 613 35.40 -0.26 8.67
N ARG A 614 35.77 -0.29 9.95
CA ARG A 614 35.01 0.40 11.01
C ARG A 614 35.13 1.90 10.81
N ARG A 615 34.03 2.64 11.01
CA ARG A 615 34.02 4.11 10.92
C ARG A 615 35.04 4.79 11.84
N THR A 616 35.32 4.15 12.99
CA THR A 616 36.27 4.61 14.00
C THR A 616 37.72 4.19 13.75
N MET A 617 38.02 3.37 12.72
CA MET A 617 39.39 3.02 12.35
C MET A 617 40.19 4.28 12.04
N LYS A 618 41.44 4.36 12.47
CA LYS A 618 42.30 5.51 12.19
C LYS A 618 42.81 5.50 10.76
N VAL A 619 43.07 6.67 10.19
CA VAL A 619 43.65 6.81 8.85
C VAL A 619 45.01 6.13 8.74
N GLY A 620 45.84 6.17 9.79
CA GLY A 620 47.13 5.46 9.83
C GLY A 620 46.97 3.96 9.71
N GLU A 621 46.09 3.37 10.53
CA GLU A 621 45.76 1.93 10.51
C GLU A 621 45.18 1.52 9.14
N PHE A 622 44.33 2.36 8.54
CA PHE A 622 43.80 2.11 7.21
C PHE A 622 44.90 2.16 6.13
N THR A 623 45.88 3.05 6.26
CA THR A 623 47.01 3.14 5.34
C THR A 623 47.91 1.90 5.43
N GLU A 624 48.14 1.39 6.65
CA GLU A 624 48.84 0.12 6.87
C GLU A 624 48.12 -1.06 6.22
N LEU A 625 46.79 -1.14 6.38
CA LEU A 625 45.97 -2.17 5.75
C LEU A 625 46.10 -2.16 4.21
N VAL A 626 46.05 -0.97 3.59
CA VAL A 626 46.22 -0.83 2.13
C VAL A 626 47.64 -1.20 1.69
N ALA A 627 48.66 -0.87 2.49
CA ALA A 627 50.04 -1.22 2.21
C ALA A 627 50.29 -2.73 2.30
N GLU A 628 49.77 -3.39 3.34
CA GLU A 628 49.85 -4.84 3.54
C GLU A 628 49.21 -5.61 2.38
N ASP A 629 48.00 -5.23 1.98
CA ASP A 629 47.27 -5.85 0.86
C ASP A 629 48.03 -5.72 -0.47
N LYS A 630 48.82 -4.65 -0.63
CA LYS A 630 49.68 -4.43 -1.80
C LYS A 630 51.09 -5.02 -1.65
N GLY A 631 51.43 -5.61 -0.51
CA GLY A 631 52.78 -6.12 -0.23
C GLY A 631 53.86 -5.04 -0.19
N LEU A 632 53.52 -3.84 0.32
CA LEU A 632 54.39 -2.67 0.39
C LEU A 632 54.61 -2.24 1.86
N ASP A 633 55.73 -1.58 2.13
CA ASP A 633 55.94 -0.88 3.40
C ASP A 633 55.00 0.34 3.50
N VAL A 634 54.45 0.60 4.69
CA VAL A 634 53.52 1.72 4.92
C VAL A 634 54.10 3.08 4.49
N GLU A 635 55.40 3.31 4.66
CA GLU A 635 56.08 4.54 4.27
C GLU A 635 56.05 4.81 2.75
N ARG A 636 55.80 3.77 1.94
CA ARG A 636 55.69 3.84 0.46
C ARG A 636 54.32 4.26 -0.03
N VAL A 637 53.31 4.30 0.84
CA VAL A 637 51.93 4.56 0.46
C VAL A 637 51.46 5.89 1.05
N ARG A 638 50.94 6.77 0.19
CA ARG A 638 50.27 8.01 0.60
C ARG A 638 48.87 8.06 -0.01
N LEU A 639 47.84 8.15 0.83
CA LEU A 639 46.46 8.21 0.39
C LEU A 639 46.05 9.66 0.09
N TRP A 640 45.41 9.87 -1.06
CA TRP A 640 44.82 11.16 -1.47
C TRP A 640 43.31 11.08 -1.46
N ALA A 641 42.64 12.05 -0.84
CA ALA A 641 41.20 12.18 -0.94
C ALA A 641 40.81 12.50 -2.38
N MET A 642 39.85 11.74 -2.91
CA MET A 642 39.25 11.98 -4.22
C MET A 642 37.97 12.80 -4.03
N VAL A 643 37.86 13.94 -4.71
CA VAL A 643 36.74 14.87 -4.54
C VAL A 643 35.92 15.00 -5.83
N ASN A 644 34.61 15.23 -5.68
CA ASN A 644 33.76 15.61 -6.81
C ASN A 644 33.94 17.10 -7.08
N ARG A 645 34.47 17.44 -8.25
CA ARG A 645 34.63 18.83 -8.69
C ARG A 645 33.34 19.37 -9.30
N GLN A 646 33.23 20.70 -9.41
CA GLN A 646 32.04 21.39 -9.96
C GLN A 646 31.71 20.98 -11.41
N ASN A 647 32.72 20.58 -12.18
CA ASN A 647 32.59 20.11 -13.56
C ASN A 647 32.20 18.62 -13.67
N LYS A 648 31.82 17.98 -12.54
CA LYS A 648 31.39 16.58 -12.43
C LYS A 648 32.49 15.55 -12.71
N THR A 649 33.75 15.89 -12.50
CA THR A 649 34.86 14.93 -12.46
C THR A 649 35.20 14.53 -11.03
N VAL A 650 35.79 13.35 -10.86
CA VAL A 650 36.27 12.83 -9.57
C VAL A 650 37.78 12.67 -9.64
N ARG A 651 38.52 13.50 -8.90
CA ARG A 651 39.99 13.60 -9.00
C ARG A 651 40.65 13.62 -7.62
N PRO A 652 41.91 13.15 -7.50
CA PRO A 652 42.71 13.40 -6.30
C PRO A 652 42.81 14.91 -6.05
N ASP A 653 42.68 15.35 -4.81
CA ASP A 653 42.73 16.78 -4.47
C ASP A 653 43.82 17.08 -3.44
N GLN A 654 43.80 16.36 -2.32
CA GLN A 654 44.81 16.52 -1.27
C GLN A 654 45.09 15.22 -0.51
N PRO A 655 46.31 15.05 0.04
CA PRO A 655 46.66 13.88 0.83
C PRO A 655 45.91 13.84 2.17
N LEU A 656 45.65 12.63 2.68
CA LEU A 656 45.22 12.40 4.05
C LEU A 656 46.42 12.60 4.98
N ARG A 657 46.43 13.69 5.73
CA ARG A 657 47.63 14.14 6.48
C ARG A 657 47.66 13.73 7.93
N ASP A 658 46.49 13.58 8.55
CA ASP A 658 46.38 13.28 9.97
C ASP A 658 46.14 11.77 10.12
N PRO A 659 47.13 10.99 10.56
CA PRO A 659 46.97 9.55 10.76
C PRO A 659 46.06 9.24 11.97
N GLU A 660 45.83 10.19 12.87
CA GLU A 660 45.02 10.01 14.08
C GLU A 660 43.52 10.28 13.84
N ASP A 661 43.17 10.98 12.76
CA ASP A 661 41.78 11.13 12.34
C ASP A 661 41.15 9.76 12.08
N THR A 662 39.88 9.60 12.44
CA THR A 662 39.11 8.41 12.02
C THR A 662 38.80 8.50 10.52
N VAL A 663 38.68 7.36 9.84
CA VAL A 663 38.30 7.32 8.42
C VAL A 663 36.97 8.01 8.14
N GLU A 664 36.02 7.97 9.10
CA GLU A 664 34.77 8.73 9.01
C GLU A 664 34.98 10.24 9.11
N THR A 665 35.84 10.70 10.02
CA THR A 665 36.16 12.12 10.17
C THR A 665 36.86 12.65 8.92
N ALA A 666 37.83 11.90 8.39
CA ALA A 666 38.50 12.23 7.13
C ALA A 666 37.50 12.27 5.96
N ALA A 667 36.59 11.30 5.86
CA ALA A 667 35.53 11.28 4.87
C ALA A 667 34.58 12.47 5.01
N PHE A 668 34.17 12.82 6.22
CA PHE A 668 33.28 13.96 6.46
C PHE A 668 33.93 15.30 6.09
N LYS A 669 35.22 15.46 6.40
CA LYS A 669 35.99 16.65 6.07
C LYS A 669 36.19 16.82 4.56
N LEU A 670 36.41 15.72 3.84
CA LEU A 670 36.97 15.75 2.47
C LEU A 670 36.06 15.20 1.38
N SER A 671 35.05 14.40 1.72
CA SER A 671 34.09 13.83 0.76
C SER A 671 32.88 14.73 0.55
N SER A 672 32.22 14.56 -0.58
CA SER A 672 30.89 15.14 -0.83
C SER A 672 29.82 14.32 -0.10
N ARG A 673 28.86 14.99 0.58
CA ARG A 673 27.76 14.32 1.29
C ARG A 673 27.02 13.33 0.38
N GLY A 674 26.85 12.10 0.85
CA GLY A 674 26.11 11.04 0.15
C GLY A 674 26.91 10.27 -0.91
N VAL A 675 28.21 10.54 -1.08
CA VAL A 675 29.09 9.79 -1.99
C VAL A 675 30.02 8.88 -1.19
N PRO A 676 30.22 7.60 -1.59
CA PRO A 676 31.19 6.71 -0.96
C PRO A 676 32.57 7.37 -0.91
N PHE A 677 33.28 7.21 0.21
CA PHE A 677 34.60 7.81 0.37
C PHE A 677 35.60 7.13 -0.56
N LYS A 678 36.24 7.92 -1.43
CA LYS A 678 37.18 7.45 -2.44
C LYS A 678 38.55 8.04 -2.16
N VAL A 679 39.57 7.22 -2.31
CA VAL A 679 40.96 7.66 -2.17
C VAL A 679 41.81 7.13 -3.32
N TYR A 680 42.86 7.86 -3.67
CA TYR A 680 43.91 7.43 -4.59
C TYR A 680 45.15 7.05 -3.79
N ALA A 681 45.67 5.83 -3.98
CA ALA A 681 46.87 5.33 -3.33
C ALA A 681 48.10 5.67 -4.19
N GLU A 682 48.80 6.74 -3.80
CA GLU A 682 50.10 7.10 -4.38
C GLU A 682 51.18 6.18 -3.80
N VAL A 683 51.89 5.48 -4.68
CA VAL A 683 53.00 4.60 -4.31
C VAL A 683 54.31 5.20 -4.78
N ARG A 684 55.34 5.17 -3.93
CA ARG A 684 56.68 5.67 -4.26
C ARG A 684 57.77 4.68 -3.88
N ASP A 685 58.81 4.64 -4.72
CA ASP A 685 60.02 3.87 -4.44
C ASP A 685 61.00 4.69 -3.57
N PRO A 686 61.77 4.05 -2.68
CA PRO A 686 62.82 4.72 -1.92
C PRO A 686 63.87 5.37 -2.83
N GLY A 687 64.41 6.51 -2.42
CA GLY A 687 65.54 7.14 -3.10
C GLY A 687 66.85 6.36 -2.95
N ASP A 688 67.93 6.85 -3.57
CA ASP A 688 69.26 6.25 -3.48
C ASP A 688 69.80 6.19 -2.02
N ASP A 689 69.24 6.99 -1.12
CA ASP A 689 69.54 7.02 0.33
C ASP A 689 68.65 6.08 1.16
N GLY A 690 67.78 5.29 0.50
CA GLY A 690 66.84 4.37 1.13
C GLY A 690 65.66 5.05 1.82
N LYS A 691 65.50 6.37 1.71
CA LYS A 691 64.40 7.13 2.34
C LYS A 691 63.35 7.55 1.32
N ILE A 692 62.12 7.70 1.80
CA ILE A 692 60.98 8.14 0.99
C ILE A 692 60.72 9.61 1.33
N ALA A 693 61.01 10.48 0.36
CA ALA A 693 60.76 11.91 0.47
C ALA A 693 59.52 12.28 -0.36
N TRP A 694 58.47 12.75 0.32
CA TRP A 694 57.24 13.21 -0.31
C TRP A 694 57.37 14.66 -0.81
N PRO A 695 56.94 14.99 -2.03
CA PRO A 695 56.92 16.37 -2.53
C PRO A 695 56.03 17.25 -1.67
N GLU A 696 56.47 18.49 -1.43
CA GLU A 696 55.65 19.51 -0.77
C GLU A 696 54.47 19.89 -1.68
N THR A 697 53.25 19.66 -1.20
CA THR A 697 52.00 19.93 -1.95
C THR A 697 51.33 21.24 -1.51
N GLN A 698 51.93 21.99 -0.58
CA GLN A 698 51.43 23.28 -0.11
C GLN A 698 52.56 24.32 0.01
N GLY A 699 52.19 25.60 -0.11
CA GLY A 699 53.12 26.73 -0.05
C GLY A 699 53.56 27.27 -1.42
N PRO A 700 54.39 28.32 -1.45
CA PRO A 700 54.78 29.02 -2.67
C PRO A 700 55.64 28.18 -3.64
N ASN A 701 56.33 27.14 -3.13
CA ASN A 701 57.12 26.19 -3.91
C ASN A 701 56.41 24.84 -4.11
N ALA A 702 55.10 24.77 -3.86
CA ALA A 702 54.33 23.55 -3.97
C ALA A 702 54.44 22.89 -5.35
N SER A 703 54.65 21.58 -5.33
CA SER A 703 54.51 20.72 -6.49
C SER A 703 53.04 20.33 -6.66
N VAL A 704 52.64 20.14 -7.90
CA VAL A 704 51.30 19.73 -8.30
C VAL A 704 51.34 18.28 -8.77
N LEU A 705 50.46 17.45 -8.23
CA LEU A 705 50.23 16.08 -8.68
C LEU A 705 49.49 16.10 -10.03
N VAL A 706 50.14 15.64 -11.09
CA VAL A 706 49.56 15.51 -12.43
C VAL A 706 49.43 14.04 -12.78
N ILE A 707 48.23 13.65 -13.21
CA ILE A 707 47.93 12.30 -13.65
C ILE A 707 48.16 12.20 -15.16
N LEU A 708 48.77 11.12 -15.63
CA LEU A 708 49.13 10.93 -17.03
C LEU A 708 48.30 9.81 -17.68
N LYS A 709 47.73 10.12 -18.84
CA LYS A 709 47.10 9.16 -19.75
C LYS A 709 47.81 9.12 -21.09
N HIS A 710 47.77 7.98 -21.76
CA HIS A 710 48.28 7.81 -23.11
C HIS A 710 47.13 7.41 -24.03
N PHE A 711 46.96 8.16 -25.13
CA PHE A 711 46.15 7.72 -26.26
C PHE A 711 47.06 7.20 -27.36
N ASP A 712 46.84 5.96 -27.77
CA ASP A 712 47.52 5.33 -28.90
C ASP A 712 46.60 5.33 -30.14
N PRO A 713 46.90 6.15 -31.18
CA PRO A 713 46.11 6.19 -32.41
C PRO A 713 46.18 4.91 -33.25
N ILE A 714 47.12 4.00 -33.01
CA ILE A 714 47.25 2.75 -33.78
C ILE A 714 46.28 1.71 -33.21
N THR A 715 46.32 1.51 -31.90
CA THR A 715 45.46 0.54 -31.20
C THR A 715 44.08 1.09 -30.84
N GLN A 716 43.88 2.41 -30.96
CA GLN A 716 42.65 3.11 -30.58
C GLN A 716 42.31 2.88 -29.10
N THR A 717 43.34 2.92 -28.24
CA THR A 717 43.23 2.71 -26.80
C THR A 717 43.67 3.95 -26.04
N LEU A 718 42.86 4.33 -25.05
CA LEU A 718 43.22 5.30 -24.03
C LEU A 718 43.56 4.53 -22.76
N SER A 719 44.70 4.77 -22.12
CA SER A 719 45.07 4.07 -20.88
C SER A 719 45.71 5.01 -19.86
N GLY A 720 45.50 4.75 -18.57
CA GLY A 720 46.30 5.35 -17.52
C GLY A 720 47.77 4.92 -17.61
N VAL A 721 48.68 5.82 -17.21
CA VAL A 721 50.12 5.54 -17.19
C VAL A 721 50.65 5.59 -15.76
N GLY A 722 50.28 6.64 -15.02
CA GLY A 722 50.68 6.88 -13.65
C GLY A 722 50.59 8.37 -13.34
N HIS A 723 51.44 8.86 -12.45
CA HIS A 723 51.44 10.26 -12.02
C HIS A 723 52.85 10.86 -11.99
N VAL A 724 52.94 12.19 -12.01
CA VAL A 724 54.18 12.96 -11.87
C VAL A 724 53.94 14.22 -11.04
N PHE A 725 55.02 14.77 -10.47
CA PHE A 725 54.98 16.05 -9.76
C PHE A 725 55.65 17.14 -10.59
N VAL A 726 54.94 18.26 -10.79
CA VAL A 726 55.45 19.42 -11.54
C VAL A 726 55.42 20.67 -10.68
N LYS A 727 56.33 21.60 -10.91
CA LYS A 727 56.29 22.92 -10.26
C LYS A 727 55.34 23.84 -11.03
N LYS A 728 54.52 24.63 -10.35
CA LYS A 728 53.55 25.56 -10.99
C LYS A 728 54.19 26.50 -12.02
N GLN A 729 55.43 26.93 -11.79
CA GLN A 729 56.17 27.83 -12.68
C GLN A 729 56.93 27.13 -13.83
N SER A 730 57.05 25.80 -13.78
CA SER A 730 57.69 25.03 -14.85
C SER A 730 56.86 25.09 -16.13
N LYS A 731 57.54 24.98 -17.28
CA LYS A 731 56.87 24.94 -18.59
C LYS A 731 56.29 23.55 -18.85
N VAL A 732 55.16 23.49 -19.57
CA VAL A 732 54.51 22.24 -19.97
C VAL A 732 55.46 21.29 -20.70
N LEU A 733 56.39 21.81 -21.52
CA LEU A 733 57.40 21.01 -22.22
C LEU A 733 58.31 20.19 -21.28
N GLU A 734 58.45 20.56 -20.01
CA GLU A 734 59.25 19.82 -19.03
C GLU A 734 58.68 18.41 -18.74
N LEU A 735 57.41 18.13 -19.08
CA LEU A 735 56.84 16.78 -19.02
C LEU A 735 57.50 15.80 -20.00
N ALA A 736 58.23 16.28 -21.01
CA ALA A 736 58.86 15.41 -21.98
C ALA A 736 59.87 14.44 -21.35
N GLY A 737 60.68 14.88 -20.39
CA GLY A 737 61.62 14.00 -19.70
C GLY A 737 60.92 12.83 -19.00
N PRO A 738 60.00 13.11 -18.05
CA PRO A 738 59.24 12.08 -17.35
C PRO A 738 58.45 11.16 -18.29
N ILE A 739 57.75 11.70 -19.29
CA ILE A 739 56.95 10.88 -20.24
C ILE A 739 57.85 9.93 -21.03
N LEU A 740 58.96 10.42 -21.58
CA LEU A 740 59.88 9.57 -22.35
C LEU A 740 60.47 8.45 -21.49
N GLN A 741 60.77 8.74 -20.22
CA GLN A 741 61.27 7.75 -19.27
C GLN A 741 60.20 6.70 -18.92
N MET A 742 58.99 7.12 -18.56
CA MET A 742 57.89 6.21 -18.19
C MET A 742 57.48 5.32 -19.36
N MET A 743 57.40 5.89 -20.57
CA MET A 743 57.04 5.16 -21.78
C MET A 743 58.19 4.40 -22.43
N LYS A 744 59.43 4.56 -21.91
CA LYS A 744 60.66 4.02 -22.48
C LYS A 744 60.84 4.40 -23.97
N TRP A 745 60.47 5.63 -24.33
CA TRP A 745 60.58 6.16 -25.68
C TRP A 745 61.95 6.77 -25.94
N PRO A 746 62.48 6.70 -27.19
CA PRO A 746 63.75 7.34 -27.53
C PRO A 746 63.74 8.85 -27.30
N ALA A 747 64.89 9.39 -26.87
CA ALA A 747 65.08 10.83 -26.76
C ALA A 747 64.80 11.52 -28.11
N GLY A 748 64.02 12.61 -28.08
CA GLY A 748 63.61 13.34 -29.28
C GLY A 748 62.31 12.85 -29.93
N THR A 749 61.64 11.84 -29.36
CA THR A 749 60.29 11.43 -29.82
C THR A 749 59.31 12.60 -29.68
N SER A 750 58.60 12.92 -30.76
CA SER A 750 57.59 13.98 -30.77
C SER A 750 56.22 13.44 -30.35
N PHE A 751 55.53 14.20 -29.50
CA PHE A 751 54.20 13.89 -29.01
C PHE A 751 53.42 15.18 -28.73
N SER A 752 52.10 15.07 -28.67
CA SER A 752 51.19 16.16 -28.32
C SER A 752 50.59 15.94 -26.93
N LEU A 753 50.24 17.04 -26.27
CA LEU A 753 49.69 17.06 -24.91
C LEU A 753 48.28 17.67 -24.94
N TYR A 754 47.36 17.03 -24.24
CA TYR A 754 45.98 17.43 -24.10
C TYR A 754 45.58 17.35 -22.63
N GLU A 755 44.83 18.34 -22.16
CA GLU A 755 44.25 18.33 -20.82
C GLU A 755 42.85 17.71 -20.87
N GLU A 756 42.61 16.72 -20.02
CA GLU A 756 41.27 16.17 -19.80
C GLU A 756 40.57 16.95 -18.68
N ILE A 757 39.97 18.09 -19.04
CA ILE A 757 39.29 19.00 -18.10
C ILE A 757 38.00 18.34 -17.58
N LYS A 758 37.17 17.83 -18.50
CA LYS A 758 35.94 17.09 -18.24
C LYS A 758 35.54 16.30 -19.50
N PRO A 759 34.56 15.37 -19.43
CA PRO A 759 34.24 14.51 -20.57
C PRO A 759 33.93 15.21 -21.90
N SER A 760 33.42 16.44 -21.85
CA SER A 760 33.07 17.24 -23.04
C SER A 760 34.11 18.29 -23.45
N MET A 761 35.25 18.38 -22.76
CA MET A 761 36.23 19.45 -22.97
C MET A 761 37.64 18.90 -22.83
N ILE A 762 38.32 18.76 -23.98
CA ILE A 762 39.68 18.23 -24.09
C ILE A 762 40.52 19.25 -24.86
N ASP A 763 41.39 19.97 -24.16
CA ASP A 763 42.11 21.12 -24.70
C ASP A 763 43.57 20.77 -24.98
N GLN A 764 44.10 21.25 -26.11
CA GLN A 764 45.50 21.02 -26.44
C GLN A 764 46.40 22.00 -25.67
N LEU A 765 47.36 21.45 -24.91
CA LEU A 765 48.28 22.26 -24.12
C LEU A 765 49.41 22.84 -24.97
N LYS A 766 49.78 24.09 -24.69
CA LYS A 766 50.86 24.79 -25.40
C LYS A 766 52.20 24.55 -24.68
N PRO A 767 53.22 23.96 -25.34
CA PRO A 767 54.48 23.58 -24.68
C PRO A 767 55.24 24.72 -23.99
N LYS A 768 55.05 25.97 -24.43
CA LYS A 768 55.73 27.16 -23.90
C LYS A 768 55.04 27.80 -22.70
N GLN A 769 53.79 27.42 -22.40
CA GLN A 769 53.05 27.93 -21.23
C GLN A 769 53.54 27.24 -19.95
N THR A 770 53.37 27.91 -18.81
CA THR A 770 53.62 27.31 -17.50
C THR A 770 52.39 26.55 -17.03
N PHE A 771 52.56 25.56 -16.14
CA PHE A 771 51.43 24.83 -15.55
C PHE A 771 50.43 25.76 -14.87
N GLN A 772 50.91 26.82 -14.21
CA GLN A 772 50.04 27.85 -13.64
C GLN A 772 49.23 28.61 -14.69
N ALA A 773 49.85 28.98 -15.83
CA ALA A 773 49.15 29.70 -16.90
C ALA A 773 48.16 28.80 -17.65
N SER A 774 48.33 27.48 -17.55
CA SER A 774 47.38 26.46 -18.01
C SER A 774 46.40 26.03 -16.90
N GLU A 775 46.38 26.72 -15.76
CA GLU A 775 45.47 26.47 -14.63
C GLU A 775 45.53 25.05 -14.02
N ILE A 776 46.64 24.34 -14.21
CA ILE A 776 46.84 22.96 -13.76
C ILE A 776 46.93 22.88 -12.23
N GLN A 777 46.14 21.97 -11.65
CA GLN A 777 45.97 21.70 -10.22
C GLN A 777 46.13 20.22 -9.89
N ASP A 778 46.17 19.89 -8.60
CA ASP A 778 46.37 18.52 -8.12
C ASP A 778 45.25 17.60 -8.63
N GLY A 779 45.63 16.47 -9.24
CA GLY A 779 44.70 15.51 -9.82
C GLY A 779 44.23 15.83 -11.25
N ASP A 780 44.75 16.88 -11.87
CA ASP A 780 44.49 17.14 -13.29
C ASP A 780 45.13 16.06 -14.16
N ILE A 781 44.42 15.68 -15.22
CA ILE A 781 44.83 14.61 -16.13
C ILE A 781 45.35 15.24 -17.41
N ILE A 782 46.58 14.89 -17.76
CA ILE A 782 47.19 15.23 -19.04
C ILE A 782 47.29 13.94 -19.88
N CYS A 783 46.53 13.92 -20.97
CA CYS A 783 46.61 12.90 -22.00
C CYS A 783 47.68 13.27 -23.03
N PHE A 784 48.58 12.34 -23.33
CA PHE A 784 49.58 12.52 -24.37
C PHE A 784 49.43 11.48 -25.47
N GLN A 785 49.83 11.85 -26.69
CA GLN A 785 49.83 10.94 -27.84
C GLN A 785 51.09 11.15 -28.66
N ARG A 786 51.70 10.06 -29.13
CA ARG A 786 52.83 10.15 -30.06
C ARG A 786 52.37 10.74 -31.41
N THR A 787 53.22 11.56 -32.02
CA THR A 787 52.94 12.10 -33.36
C THR A 787 53.29 11.04 -34.41
N HIS A 788 52.33 10.71 -35.27
CA HIS A 788 52.46 9.75 -36.37
C HIS A 788 52.31 10.43 -37.73
N SER A 789 52.95 9.91 -38.77
CA SER A 789 52.67 10.33 -40.16
C SER A 789 51.40 9.64 -40.69
N GLU A 790 50.75 10.21 -41.70
CA GLU A 790 49.55 9.59 -42.30
C GLU A 790 49.82 8.20 -42.92
N SER A 791 51.07 7.89 -43.26
CA SER A 791 51.47 6.56 -43.75
C SER A 791 51.61 5.50 -42.65
N GLU A 792 51.82 5.92 -41.40
CA GLU A 792 51.93 5.04 -40.23
C GLU A 792 50.55 4.69 -39.64
N LEU A 793 49.57 5.57 -39.81
CA LEU A 793 48.19 5.33 -39.42
C LEU A 793 47.52 4.43 -40.48
N GLY A 794 47.35 3.14 -40.16
CA GLY A 794 46.66 2.20 -41.06
C GLY A 794 45.21 2.59 -41.34
N PRO A 795 44.53 1.96 -42.33
CA PRO A 795 43.15 2.28 -42.72
C PRO A 795 42.12 2.07 -41.59
N ASN A 796 42.49 1.36 -40.52
CA ASN A 796 41.64 1.07 -39.37
C ASN A 796 41.75 2.12 -38.24
N ALA A 797 42.64 3.12 -38.35
CA ALA A 797 42.77 4.19 -37.36
C ALA A 797 41.64 5.22 -37.52
N LEU A 798 40.50 4.96 -36.87
CA LEU A 798 39.28 5.78 -36.97
C LEU A 798 39.48 7.19 -36.36
N TYR A 799 40.21 7.28 -35.25
CA TYR A 799 40.47 8.52 -34.53
C TYR A 799 41.97 8.87 -34.60
N LYS A 800 42.28 10.02 -35.21
CA LYS A 800 43.67 10.46 -35.47
C LYS A 800 44.30 11.21 -34.29
N ASP A 801 43.48 11.74 -33.39
CA ASP A 801 43.95 12.38 -32.16
C ASP A 801 43.06 12.07 -30.95
N ALA A 802 43.58 12.35 -29.76
CA ALA A 802 42.93 12.05 -28.49
C ALA A 802 41.58 12.77 -28.35
N ARG A 803 41.43 13.99 -28.89
CA ARG A 803 40.16 14.75 -28.80
C ARG A 803 39.05 14.03 -29.56
N GLN A 804 39.35 13.49 -30.73
CA GLN A 804 38.40 12.69 -31.51
C GLN A 804 38.01 11.40 -30.76
N TYR A 805 38.97 10.74 -30.11
CA TYR A 805 38.69 9.53 -29.32
C TYR A 805 37.83 9.83 -28.09
N TYR A 806 38.12 10.91 -27.37
CA TYR A 806 37.29 11.36 -26.24
C TYR A 806 35.88 11.76 -26.70
N ASP A 807 35.71 12.42 -27.85
CA ASP A 807 34.37 12.69 -28.40
C ASP A 807 33.62 11.40 -28.72
N TYR A 808 34.32 10.38 -29.22
CA TYR A 808 33.73 9.04 -29.38
C TYR A 808 33.28 8.45 -28.05
N LEU A 809 34.15 8.43 -27.02
CA LEU A 809 33.82 7.90 -25.70
C LEU A 809 32.61 8.61 -25.08
N LEU A 810 32.55 9.94 -25.18
CA LEU A 810 31.45 10.75 -24.65
C LEU A 810 30.11 10.39 -25.28
N ASN A 811 30.12 10.11 -26.58
CA ASN A 811 28.89 9.89 -27.35
C ASN A 811 28.55 8.42 -27.55
N ARG A 812 29.44 7.49 -27.21
CA ARG A 812 29.17 6.06 -27.30
C ARG A 812 28.05 5.67 -26.31
N ILE A 813 27.12 4.86 -26.78
CA ILE A 813 26.05 4.28 -25.96
C ILE A 813 25.72 2.88 -26.46
N MET A 814 25.51 1.94 -25.54
CA MET A 814 25.00 0.61 -25.85
C MET A 814 23.46 0.66 -25.79
N ILE A 815 22.80 0.31 -26.90
CA ILE A 815 21.34 0.24 -26.97
C ILE A 815 20.91 -1.21 -27.17
N LYS A 816 19.99 -1.68 -26.32
CA LYS A 816 19.31 -2.96 -26.48
C LYS A 816 18.08 -2.80 -27.39
N PHE A 817 17.96 -3.66 -28.37
CA PHE A 817 16.84 -3.73 -29.30
C PHE A 817 16.03 -5.01 -29.06
N ALA A 818 14.71 -4.89 -29.04
CA ALA A 818 13.78 -6.01 -28.91
C ALA A 818 12.60 -5.86 -29.90
N PRO A 819 12.04 -6.94 -30.46
CA PRO A 819 10.89 -6.83 -31.34
C PRO A 819 9.62 -6.51 -30.54
N VAL A 820 8.68 -5.76 -31.14
CA VAL A 820 7.37 -5.45 -30.52
C VAL A 820 6.51 -6.71 -30.36
N LYS A 821 6.63 -7.67 -31.28
CA LYS A 821 6.00 -8.98 -31.22
C LYS A 821 7.12 -10.03 -31.16
N ALA A 822 7.28 -10.68 -30.02
CA ALA A 822 8.31 -11.70 -29.86
C ALA A 822 7.90 -12.98 -30.61
N GLU A 823 8.70 -13.40 -31.60
CA GLU A 823 8.56 -14.70 -32.25
C GLU A 823 9.36 -15.80 -31.53
N SER A 824 10.41 -15.42 -30.78
CA SER A 824 11.24 -16.27 -29.89
C SER A 824 12.06 -15.43 -28.91
N ASP A 825 12.56 -16.03 -27.82
CA ASP A 825 13.37 -15.34 -26.78
C ASP A 825 14.75 -14.84 -27.28
N ASP A 826 15.28 -15.39 -28.38
CA ASP A 826 16.60 -15.06 -28.96
C ASP A 826 16.58 -13.85 -29.92
N SER A 827 15.46 -13.15 -30.02
CA SER A 827 15.28 -12.04 -30.98
C SER A 827 15.80 -10.68 -30.48
N THR A 828 16.40 -10.61 -29.29
CA THR A 828 16.95 -9.37 -28.73
C THR A 828 18.47 -9.27 -28.93
N PHE A 829 18.97 -8.06 -29.20
CA PHE A 829 20.39 -7.82 -29.44
C PHE A 829 20.80 -6.43 -28.95
N SER A 830 22.11 -6.19 -28.83
CA SER A 830 22.65 -4.89 -28.40
C SER A 830 23.65 -4.35 -29.42
N LEU A 831 23.59 -3.05 -29.70
CA LEU A 831 24.53 -2.37 -30.60
C LEU A 831 25.19 -1.17 -29.92
N ALA A 832 26.48 -1.00 -30.19
CA ALA A 832 27.22 0.21 -29.86
C ALA A 832 26.91 1.31 -30.88
N LEU A 833 26.22 2.34 -30.44
CA LEU A 833 25.79 3.48 -31.25
C LEU A 833 26.40 4.78 -30.74
N SER A 834 26.25 5.86 -31.51
CA SER A 834 26.59 7.21 -31.07
C SER A 834 25.31 7.99 -30.78
N ARG A 835 25.28 8.69 -29.64
CA ARG A 835 24.24 9.63 -29.23
C ARG A 835 23.96 10.71 -30.29
N LYS A 836 24.93 11.00 -31.16
CA LYS A 836 24.82 11.98 -32.25
C LYS A 836 24.17 11.41 -33.51
N MET A 837 23.93 10.11 -33.61
CA MET A 837 23.36 9.50 -34.82
C MET A 837 21.94 10.00 -35.09
N THR A 838 21.64 10.33 -36.34
CA THR A 838 20.26 10.57 -36.79
C THR A 838 19.47 9.26 -36.89
N TYR A 839 18.15 9.38 -37.06
CA TYR A 839 17.27 8.22 -37.27
C TYR A 839 17.77 7.31 -38.41
N GLU A 840 18.14 7.90 -39.55
CA GLU A 840 18.65 7.15 -40.70
C GLU A 840 19.95 6.42 -40.40
N GLN A 841 20.86 7.06 -39.66
CA GLN A 841 22.18 6.51 -39.38
C GLN A 841 22.13 5.30 -38.45
N PHE A 842 21.34 5.36 -37.37
CA PHE A 842 21.21 4.20 -36.49
C PHE A 842 20.27 3.14 -37.08
N SER A 843 19.23 3.53 -37.82
CA SER A 843 18.37 2.57 -38.54
C SER A 843 19.17 1.76 -39.56
N ALA A 844 20.11 2.38 -40.28
CA ALA A 844 21.01 1.67 -41.20
C ALA A 844 21.85 0.60 -40.49
N LYS A 845 22.40 0.91 -39.31
CA LYS A 845 23.17 -0.07 -38.51
C LYS A 845 22.30 -1.20 -37.99
N VAL A 846 21.06 -0.90 -37.58
CA VAL A 846 20.10 -1.91 -37.16
C VAL A 846 19.68 -2.79 -38.35
N GLY A 847 19.42 -2.18 -39.50
CA GLY A 847 19.07 -2.87 -40.75
C GLY A 847 20.18 -3.79 -41.24
N GLU A 848 21.45 -3.36 -41.14
CA GLU A 848 22.62 -4.20 -41.43
C GLU A 848 22.67 -5.42 -40.51
N HIS A 849 22.43 -5.24 -39.21
CA HIS A 849 22.39 -6.33 -38.22
C HIS A 849 21.24 -7.31 -38.49
N LEU A 850 20.03 -6.78 -38.75
CA LEU A 850 18.82 -7.57 -39.01
C LEU A 850 18.75 -8.12 -40.45
N LYS A 851 19.63 -7.68 -41.35
CA LYS A 851 19.59 -7.94 -42.80
C LYS A 851 18.26 -7.52 -43.46
N VAL A 852 17.75 -6.37 -43.03
CA VAL A 852 16.49 -5.77 -43.52
C VAL A 852 16.78 -4.35 -44.05
N ASP A 853 16.04 -3.93 -45.07
CA ASP A 853 16.12 -2.56 -45.57
C ASP A 853 15.76 -1.57 -44.45
N PRO A 854 16.64 -0.61 -44.09
CA PRO A 854 16.39 0.32 -42.99
C PRO A 854 15.16 1.21 -43.18
N THR A 855 14.63 1.33 -44.40
CA THR A 855 13.37 2.04 -44.68
C THR A 855 12.15 1.27 -44.20
N HIS A 856 12.25 -0.02 -43.93
CA HIS A 856 11.15 -0.88 -43.45
C HIS A 856 11.19 -1.10 -41.94
N LEU A 857 12.02 -0.35 -41.21
CA LEU A 857 12.12 -0.43 -39.76
C LEU A 857 11.43 0.77 -39.10
N ARG A 858 10.71 0.50 -38.00
CA ARG A 858 10.26 1.53 -37.07
C ARG A 858 10.63 1.18 -35.64
N PHE A 859 10.78 2.20 -34.81
CA PHE A 859 11.26 2.06 -33.43
C PHE A 859 10.32 2.70 -32.41
N ALA A 860 10.25 2.14 -31.21
CA ALA A 860 9.46 2.66 -30.10
C ALA A 860 10.30 2.74 -28.81
N PRO A 861 10.20 3.81 -28.01
CA PRO A 861 10.88 3.88 -26.72
C PRO A 861 10.27 2.89 -25.72
N VAL A 862 11.05 2.49 -24.72
CA VAL A 862 10.57 1.60 -23.65
C VAL A 862 10.13 2.44 -22.45
N ALA A 863 8.91 2.24 -21.95
CA ALA A 863 8.43 2.89 -20.74
C ALA A 863 9.18 2.37 -19.51
N THR A 864 9.72 3.26 -18.67
CA THR A 864 10.54 2.88 -17.50
C THR A 864 9.75 2.10 -16.45
N THR A 865 8.47 2.43 -16.25
CA THR A 865 7.64 1.84 -15.17
C THR A 865 6.99 0.51 -15.56
N THR A 866 6.56 0.37 -16.81
CA THR A 866 5.78 -0.80 -17.27
C THR A 866 6.56 -1.73 -18.17
N GLY A 867 7.70 -1.28 -18.73
CA GLY A 867 8.44 -2.02 -19.76
C GLY A 867 7.75 -2.07 -21.12
N ASN A 868 6.55 -1.50 -21.26
CA ASN A 868 5.79 -1.53 -22.50
C ASN A 868 6.33 -0.55 -23.56
N PRO A 869 6.11 -0.81 -24.85
CA PRO A 869 6.44 0.15 -25.92
C PRO A 869 5.62 1.44 -25.79
N LYS A 870 6.30 2.58 -25.82
CA LYS A 870 5.70 3.92 -25.98
C LYS A 870 5.33 4.16 -27.46
N PRO A 871 4.63 5.26 -27.81
CA PRO A 871 4.32 5.56 -29.20
C PRO A 871 5.57 5.53 -30.10
N PHE A 872 5.43 4.93 -31.30
CA PHE A 872 6.52 4.82 -32.25
C PHE A 872 7.11 6.20 -32.61
N ILE A 873 8.43 6.23 -32.73
CA ILE A 873 9.21 7.41 -33.09
C ILE A 873 8.86 7.77 -34.55
N ARG A 874 8.35 8.99 -34.75
CA ARG A 874 8.11 9.53 -36.09
C ARG A 874 9.45 9.76 -36.79
N ARG A 875 9.51 9.50 -38.09
CA ARG A 875 10.71 9.80 -38.89
C ARG A 875 10.90 11.32 -39.01
N ASN A 876 11.70 11.89 -38.12
CA ASN A 876 12.05 13.32 -38.14
C ASN A 876 13.56 13.49 -38.32
N VAL A 877 13.96 14.17 -39.41
CA VAL A 877 15.36 14.36 -39.82
C VAL A 877 16.14 15.28 -38.85
N ALA A 878 15.45 16.03 -37.98
CA ALA A 878 16.09 16.99 -37.07
C ALA A 878 16.54 16.37 -35.73
N GLN A 879 16.05 15.18 -35.35
CA GLN A 879 16.34 14.59 -34.05
C GLN A 879 17.50 13.59 -34.10
N ASN A 880 18.37 13.63 -33.09
CA ASN A 880 19.41 12.62 -32.89
C ASN A 880 19.02 11.59 -31.82
N LEU A 881 19.77 10.49 -31.74
CA LEU A 881 19.53 9.38 -30.83
C LEU A 881 19.49 9.82 -29.35
N SER A 882 20.31 10.78 -28.94
CA SER A 882 20.26 11.33 -27.58
C SER A 882 18.89 11.94 -27.27
N GLN A 883 18.36 12.78 -28.17
CA GLN A 883 17.05 13.41 -28.00
C GLN A 883 15.90 12.40 -28.06
N ILE A 884 16.05 11.35 -28.88
CA ILE A 884 15.07 10.26 -28.95
C ILE A 884 15.01 9.49 -27.62
N LEU A 885 16.15 9.24 -26.98
CA LEU A 885 16.26 8.50 -25.72
C LEU A 885 15.94 9.36 -24.49
N THR A 886 16.04 10.69 -24.58
CA THR A 886 15.72 11.62 -23.48
C THR A 886 14.55 12.54 -23.84
N THR A 887 13.34 12.30 -23.32
CA THR A 887 12.22 13.23 -23.51
C THR A 887 12.30 14.39 -22.51
N GLN A 888 12.18 15.64 -22.98
CA GLN A 888 11.96 16.82 -22.13
C GLN A 888 10.49 16.89 -21.68
N TYR A 889 10.30 17.17 -20.38
CA TYR A 889 9.07 17.53 -19.66
C TYR A 889 7.75 17.57 -20.47
N SER A 890 6.87 16.60 -20.22
CA SER A 890 5.42 16.74 -20.46
C SER A 890 4.77 17.36 -19.21
N ALA A 891 3.83 18.28 -19.41
CA ALA A 891 3.10 18.99 -18.35
C ALA A 891 2.17 18.09 -17.50
N TYR A 892 1.99 16.82 -17.89
CA TYR A 892 1.16 15.85 -17.19
C TYR A 892 1.94 14.55 -16.96
N GLY A 893 2.60 14.44 -15.82
CA GLY A 893 3.09 13.17 -15.27
C GLY A 893 4.41 12.63 -15.84
N ASN A 894 5.19 12.05 -14.93
CA ASN A 894 6.53 11.51 -15.15
C ASN A 894 6.48 10.17 -15.90
N SER A 895 6.22 10.16 -17.21
CA SER A 895 6.38 8.93 -18.01
C SER A 895 7.82 8.79 -18.51
N GLY A 896 8.73 8.50 -17.57
CA GLY A 896 10.13 8.17 -17.88
C GLY A 896 10.21 7.08 -18.96
N GLN A 897 11.20 7.21 -19.85
CA GLN A 897 11.55 6.17 -20.81
C GLN A 897 12.99 5.73 -20.58
N ARG A 898 13.31 4.49 -20.92
CA ARG A 898 14.65 3.94 -20.82
C ARG A 898 15.60 4.66 -21.78
N SER A 899 16.80 4.98 -21.30
CA SER A 899 17.86 5.60 -22.10
C SER A 899 18.75 4.58 -22.82
N ASP A 900 18.55 3.29 -22.58
CA ASP A 900 19.42 2.19 -23.01
C ASP A 900 18.70 1.15 -23.89
N ALA A 901 17.43 1.36 -24.24
CA ALA A 901 16.64 0.36 -24.97
C ALA A 901 15.59 0.96 -25.91
N LEU A 902 15.35 0.27 -27.03
CA LEU A 902 14.30 0.56 -28.02
C LEU A 902 13.62 -0.74 -28.47
N TYR A 903 12.32 -0.68 -28.68
CA TYR A 903 11.60 -1.69 -29.45
C TYR A 903 11.75 -1.42 -30.95
N TYR A 904 11.71 -2.48 -31.77
CA TYR A 904 11.67 -2.38 -33.22
C TYR A 904 10.54 -3.22 -33.83
N GLU A 905 10.11 -2.85 -35.02
CA GLU A 905 9.17 -3.61 -35.84
C GLU A 905 9.56 -3.51 -37.31
N ILE A 906 9.46 -4.64 -38.01
CA ILE A 906 9.67 -4.75 -39.45
C ILE A 906 8.32 -4.55 -40.14
N LEU A 907 8.27 -3.58 -41.06
CA LEU A 907 7.08 -3.22 -41.83
C LEU A 907 7.07 -3.92 -43.19
N GLU A 908 5.88 -4.19 -43.71
CA GLU A 908 5.70 -4.75 -45.06
C GLU A 908 5.97 -3.72 -46.18
N THR A 909 5.87 -2.43 -45.86
CA THR A 909 6.15 -1.31 -46.77
C THR A 909 7.09 -0.31 -46.13
N SER A 910 7.66 0.60 -46.92
CA SER A 910 8.54 1.65 -46.38
C SER A 910 7.82 2.48 -45.32
N LEU A 911 8.54 2.88 -44.27
CA LEU A 911 8.04 3.73 -43.18
C LEU A 911 7.41 5.03 -43.71
N SER A 912 8.01 5.62 -44.76
CA SER A 912 7.46 6.79 -45.43
C SER A 912 6.07 6.55 -46.02
N GLU A 913 5.83 5.39 -46.62
CA GLU A 913 4.52 5.04 -47.16
C GLU A 913 3.55 4.68 -46.03
N TYR A 914 4.00 3.92 -45.05
CA TYR A 914 3.22 3.53 -43.87
C TYR A 914 2.69 4.73 -43.10
N GLU A 915 3.52 5.78 -42.89
CA GLU A 915 3.11 7.01 -42.20
C GLU A 915 2.03 7.82 -42.94
N THR A 916 1.83 7.60 -44.24
CA THR A 916 0.73 8.23 -45.02
C THR A 916 -0.61 7.50 -44.88
N LYS A 917 -0.60 6.29 -44.31
CA LYS A 917 -1.78 5.43 -44.12
C LYS A 917 -2.21 5.41 -42.65
N LYS A 918 -3.48 5.07 -42.40
CA LYS A 918 -4.11 4.90 -41.09
C LYS A 918 -4.59 3.46 -40.97
N VAL A 919 -4.36 2.85 -39.81
CA VAL A 919 -4.95 1.54 -39.48
C VAL A 919 -6.40 1.77 -39.07
N VAL A 920 -7.34 1.16 -39.79
CA VAL A 920 -8.78 1.20 -39.52
C VAL A 920 -9.22 -0.20 -39.09
N LYS A 921 -9.77 -0.32 -37.88
CA LYS A 921 -10.36 -1.56 -37.39
C LYS A 921 -11.85 -1.56 -37.74
N ILE A 922 -12.31 -2.58 -38.46
CA ILE A 922 -13.70 -2.70 -38.92
C ILE A 922 -14.22 -4.12 -38.68
N THR A 923 -15.46 -4.25 -38.21
CA THR A 923 -16.13 -5.54 -38.05
C THR A 923 -17.10 -5.76 -39.20
N TRP A 924 -16.86 -6.81 -39.98
CA TRP A 924 -17.74 -7.26 -41.06
C TRP A 924 -18.84 -8.18 -40.51
N LEU A 925 -20.07 -7.92 -40.94
CA LEU A 925 -21.28 -8.58 -40.49
C LEU A 925 -21.97 -9.31 -41.67
N PRO A 926 -21.44 -10.47 -42.12
CA PRO A 926 -21.92 -11.15 -43.32
C PRO A 926 -23.38 -11.61 -43.21
N GLU A 927 -23.85 -11.94 -42.01
CA GLU A 927 -25.20 -12.44 -41.73
C GLU A 927 -25.93 -11.48 -40.77
N GLY A 928 -25.71 -10.18 -40.94
CA GLY A 928 -26.16 -9.16 -40.00
C GLY A 928 -25.50 -9.33 -38.63
N ILE A 929 -26.24 -9.04 -37.55
CA ILE A 929 -25.70 -9.08 -36.18
C ILE A 929 -25.48 -10.50 -35.62
N ILE A 930 -25.70 -11.54 -36.42
CA ILE A 930 -25.57 -12.95 -36.02
C ILE A 930 -24.10 -13.40 -36.06
N LYS A 931 -23.31 -12.82 -36.97
CA LYS A 931 -21.93 -13.26 -37.25
C LYS A 931 -21.01 -12.06 -37.41
N GLU A 932 -19.91 -12.09 -36.66
CA GLU A 932 -18.94 -10.99 -36.59
C GLU A 932 -17.57 -11.45 -37.10
N GLN A 933 -16.94 -10.65 -37.96
CA GLN A 933 -15.60 -10.90 -38.47
C GLN A 933 -14.75 -9.62 -38.40
N PRO A 934 -13.81 -9.52 -37.45
CA PRO A 934 -12.97 -8.32 -37.31
C PRO A 934 -11.83 -8.30 -38.35
N PHE A 935 -11.59 -7.13 -38.95
CA PHE A 935 -10.52 -6.87 -39.89
C PHE A 935 -9.74 -5.61 -39.50
N GLU A 936 -8.41 -5.65 -39.65
CA GLU A 936 -7.55 -4.47 -39.58
C GLU A 936 -7.10 -4.07 -40.99
N LEU A 937 -7.45 -2.87 -41.44
CA LEU A 937 -7.18 -2.38 -42.79
C LEU A 937 -6.21 -1.21 -42.75
N LEU A 938 -5.24 -1.18 -43.67
CA LEU A 938 -4.31 -0.07 -43.80
C LEU A 938 -4.75 0.83 -44.96
N VAL A 939 -5.34 1.98 -44.64
CA VAL A 939 -6.06 2.83 -45.60
C VAL A 939 -5.40 4.22 -45.69
N PRO A 940 -5.29 4.87 -46.86
CA PRO A 940 -4.72 6.22 -46.94
C PRO A 940 -5.39 7.22 -45.98
N LYS A 941 -4.61 8.04 -45.27
CA LYS A 941 -5.14 9.03 -44.31
C LYS A 941 -6.09 10.05 -44.96
N GLN A 942 -5.80 10.40 -46.21
CA GLN A 942 -6.62 11.29 -47.04
C GLN A 942 -7.70 10.54 -47.84
N GLY A 943 -7.82 9.23 -47.64
CA GLY A 943 -8.82 8.40 -48.28
C GLY A 943 -10.21 8.58 -47.67
N ASN A 944 -11.16 7.81 -48.19
CA ASN A 944 -12.56 7.81 -47.78
C ASN A 944 -13.09 6.39 -47.51
N VAL A 945 -14.39 6.25 -47.29
CA VAL A 945 -15.02 4.95 -47.00
C VAL A 945 -14.92 3.98 -48.19
N THR A 946 -14.86 4.46 -49.44
CA THR A 946 -14.60 3.59 -50.60
C THR A 946 -13.26 2.87 -50.49
N ASP A 947 -12.22 3.54 -49.98
CA ASP A 947 -10.92 2.93 -49.76
C ASP A 947 -10.97 1.86 -48.64
N ILE A 948 -11.81 2.09 -47.61
CA ILE A 948 -12.07 1.10 -46.56
C ILE A 948 -12.78 -0.13 -47.15
N LEU A 949 -13.81 0.07 -47.98
CA LEU A 949 -14.57 -1.01 -48.60
C LEU A 949 -13.73 -1.82 -49.58
N GLN A 950 -12.84 -1.19 -50.35
CA GLN A 950 -11.87 -1.91 -51.21
C GLN A 950 -10.90 -2.75 -50.37
N GLY A 951 -10.38 -2.19 -49.27
CA GLY A 951 -9.51 -2.93 -48.36
C GLY A 951 -10.25 -4.11 -47.71
N LEU A 952 -11.50 -3.91 -47.30
CA LEU A 952 -12.35 -4.97 -46.76
C LEU A 952 -12.62 -6.04 -47.81
N GLN A 953 -12.98 -5.64 -49.04
CA GLN A 953 -13.27 -6.56 -50.14
C GLN A 953 -12.09 -7.49 -50.42
N GLN A 954 -10.88 -6.94 -50.52
CA GLN A 954 -9.67 -7.73 -50.74
C GLN A 954 -9.37 -8.66 -49.57
N LYS A 955 -9.45 -8.15 -48.33
CA LYS A 955 -9.03 -8.91 -47.14
C LYS A 955 -10.05 -9.96 -46.69
N ALA A 956 -11.34 -9.71 -46.92
CA ALA A 956 -12.44 -10.62 -46.61
C ALA A 956 -12.86 -11.46 -47.82
N ASN A 957 -12.23 -11.29 -48.98
CA ASN A 957 -12.51 -12.00 -50.24
C ASN A 957 -14.01 -11.93 -50.64
N LEU A 958 -14.55 -10.70 -50.72
CA LEU A 958 -15.98 -10.46 -50.98
C LEU A 958 -16.25 -10.23 -52.48
N ASP A 959 -17.37 -10.76 -52.97
CA ASP A 959 -17.83 -10.57 -54.34
C ASP A 959 -18.20 -9.11 -54.65
N ASN A 960 -18.00 -8.70 -55.91
CA ASN A 960 -18.31 -7.34 -56.39
C ASN A 960 -19.79 -6.95 -56.22
N ASP A 961 -20.72 -7.91 -56.30
CA ASP A 961 -22.16 -7.64 -56.14
C ASP A 961 -22.53 -7.35 -54.68
N VAL A 962 -21.84 -8.02 -53.74
CA VAL A 962 -22.06 -7.84 -52.30
C VAL A 962 -21.57 -6.46 -51.87
N ILE A 963 -20.34 -6.08 -52.25
CA ILE A 963 -19.72 -4.82 -51.80
C ILE A 963 -20.48 -3.57 -52.28
N GLN A 964 -21.16 -3.64 -53.43
CA GLN A 964 -22.00 -2.56 -53.96
C GLN A 964 -23.21 -2.24 -53.08
N HIS A 965 -23.60 -3.15 -52.20
CA HIS A 965 -24.76 -3.04 -51.34
C HIS A 965 -24.39 -3.17 -49.85
N VAL A 966 -23.20 -2.69 -49.48
CA VAL A 966 -22.74 -2.64 -48.08
C VAL A 966 -22.91 -1.23 -47.52
N ARG A 967 -23.39 -1.14 -46.28
CA ARG A 967 -23.30 0.10 -45.49
C ARG A 967 -22.19 0.00 -44.48
N VAL A 968 -21.56 1.14 -44.18
CA VAL A 968 -20.60 1.29 -43.08
C VAL A 968 -21.20 2.25 -42.06
N PHE A 969 -21.13 1.90 -40.78
CA PHE A 969 -21.66 2.76 -39.72
C PHE A 969 -20.78 2.77 -38.47
N GLU A 970 -20.84 3.90 -37.78
CA GLU A 970 -20.20 4.11 -36.50
C GLU A 970 -21.17 3.77 -35.36
N ALA A 971 -20.68 3.02 -34.37
CA ALA A 971 -21.41 2.76 -33.13
C ALA A 971 -20.57 3.13 -31.90
N HIS A 972 -21.23 3.73 -30.92
CA HIS A 972 -20.66 4.14 -29.66
C HIS A 972 -21.58 3.68 -28.53
N TYR A 973 -21.03 3.01 -27.51
CA TYR A 973 -21.79 2.33 -26.46
C TYR A 973 -22.93 1.46 -27.02
N SER A 974 -22.62 0.58 -27.98
CA SER A 974 -23.61 -0.32 -28.61
C SER A 974 -24.86 0.37 -29.20
N LYS A 975 -24.79 1.68 -29.50
CA LYS A 975 -25.81 2.46 -30.21
C LYS A 975 -25.24 3.00 -31.52
N MET A 976 -26.02 2.90 -32.59
CA MET A 976 -25.66 3.44 -33.89
C MET A 976 -25.69 4.98 -33.84
N GLN A 977 -24.56 5.62 -34.17
CA GLN A 977 -24.43 7.08 -34.15
C GLN A 977 -24.80 7.66 -35.50
N LYS A 978 -24.11 7.19 -36.55
CA LYS A 978 -24.29 7.63 -37.93
C LYS A 978 -23.87 6.53 -38.90
N GLU A 979 -24.52 6.54 -40.06
CA GLU A 979 -24.09 5.80 -41.23
C GLU A 979 -23.10 6.67 -42.01
N LEU A 980 -21.98 6.08 -42.43
CA LEU A 980 -20.94 6.79 -43.17
C LEU A 980 -21.22 6.72 -44.66
N THR A 981 -21.18 7.87 -45.33
CA THR A 981 -21.27 7.93 -46.79
C THR A 981 -19.94 7.56 -47.43
N ASP A 982 -19.96 7.14 -48.69
CA ASP A 982 -18.76 6.77 -49.45
C ASP A 982 -17.69 7.88 -49.47
N LYS A 983 -18.11 9.14 -49.38
CA LYS A 983 -17.24 10.33 -49.38
C LYS A 983 -16.69 10.69 -48.00
N PHE A 984 -17.09 10.00 -46.93
CA PHE A 984 -16.64 10.32 -45.58
C PHE A 984 -15.13 10.03 -45.45
N GLY A 985 -14.36 11.02 -45.01
CA GLY A 985 -12.91 10.92 -44.93
C GLY A 985 -12.42 10.02 -43.79
N VAL A 986 -11.43 9.18 -44.06
CA VAL A 986 -10.80 8.24 -43.11
C VAL A 986 -10.19 8.98 -41.90
N ALA A 987 -9.68 10.20 -42.13
CA ALA A 987 -9.19 11.07 -41.06
C ALA A 987 -10.26 11.41 -40.00
N GLY A 988 -11.54 11.45 -40.38
CA GLY A 988 -12.66 11.78 -39.51
C GLY A 988 -13.17 10.63 -38.63
N ILE A 989 -12.67 9.40 -38.82
CA ILE A 989 -13.06 8.23 -38.02
C ILE A 989 -12.25 8.26 -36.71
N MET A 990 -12.89 8.25 -35.55
CA MET A 990 -12.17 8.26 -34.26
C MET A 990 -11.75 6.84 -33.88
N ASP A 991 -10.53 6.67 -33.35
CA ASP A 991 -9.98 5.35 -32.99
C ASP A 991 -10.74 4.68 -31.81
N THR A 992 -11.51 5.46 -31.05
CA THR A 992 -12.31 5.00 -29.89
C THR A 992 -13.71 4.52 -30.26
N ILE A 993 -14.14 4.68 -31.52
CA ILE A 993 -15.48 4.30 -32.00
C ILE A 993 -15.42 2.93 -32.67
N SER A 994 -16.47 2.12 -32.50
CA SER A 994 -16.59 0.84 -33.21
C SER A 994 -17.14 1.06 -34.61
N LEU A 995 -16.45 0.52 -35.62
CA LEU A 995 -16.84 0.63 -37.02
C LEU A 995 -17.35 -0.73 -37.52
N TYR A 996 -18.55 -0.74 -38.10
CA TYR A 996 -19.18 -1.94 -38.62
C TYR A 996 -19.47 -1.79 -40.12
N ALA A 997 -19.36 -2.89 -40.85
CA ALA A 997 -19.82 -3.01 -42.23
C ALA A 997 -20.82 -4.17 -42.33
N GLU A 998 -21.97 -3.96 -42.96
CA GLU A 998 -22.96 -5.02 -43.20
C GLU A 998 -23.60 -4.90 -44.58
N PRO A 999 -23.99 -6.01 -45.22
CA PRO A 999 -24.87 -5.97 -46.39
C PRO A 999 -26.22 -5.33 -46.00
N ILE A 1000 -26.74 -4.45 -46.86
CA ILE A 1000 -28.09 -3.89 -46.70
C ILE A 1000 -29.10 -5.04 -46.77
N PRO A 1001 -29.91 -5.28 -45.72
CA PRO A 1001 -30.84 -6.41 -45.65
C PRO A 1001 -31.90 -6.38 -46.75
N GLU A 1002 -32.39 -7.55 -47.17
CA GLU A 1002 -33.44 -7.66 -48.21
C GLU A 1002 -34.72 -6.89 -47.85
N ASP A 1003 -35.14 -6.93 -46.57
CA ASP A 1003 -36.28 -6.17 -46.05
C ASP A 1003 -36.13 -4.65 -46.29
N GLU A 1004 -34.91 -4.13 -46.26
CA GLU A 1004 -34.61 -2.71 -46.51
C GLU A 1004 -34.51 -2.40 -48.01
N ARG A 1005 -34.05 -3.35 -48.83
CA ARG A 1005 -34.04 -3.20 -50.30
C ARG A 1005 -35.45 -3.23 -50.91
N ASN A 1006 -36.36 -3.96 -50.27
CA ASN A 1006 -37.73 -4.19 -50.74
C ASN A 1006 -38.78 -3.33 -50.01
N MET A 1007 -38.38 -2.20 -49.41
CA MET A 1007 -39.30 -1.29 -48.71
C MET A 1007 -40.42 -0.79 -49.64
N LYS A 1008 -41.66 -0.80 -49.14
CA LYS A 1008 -42.84 -0.30 -49.84
C LYS A 1008 -43.12 1.16 -49.48
N GLU A 1009 -44.00 1.79 -50.25
CA GLU A 1009 -44.46 3.15 -49.98
C GLU A 1009 -45.14 3.23 -48.60
N GLY A 1010 -44.56 4.02 -47.68
CA GLY A 1010 -44.98 4.13 -46.29
C GLY A 1010 -44.06 3.46 -45.26
N ASP A 1011 -43.19 2.53 -45.67
CA ASP A 1011 -42.22 1.91 -44.77
C ASP A 1011 -41.11 2.90 -44.36
N PHE A 1012 -40.63 2.82 -43.12
CA PHE A 1012 -39.51 3.64 -42.65
C PHE A 1012 -38.52 2.84 -41.78
N ARG A 1013 -37.35 3.41 -41.50
CA ARG A 1013 -36.26 2.74 -40.76
C ARG A 1013 -36.16 3.28 -39.34
N ILE A 1014 -35.99 2.37 -38.38
CA ILE A 1014 -35.70 2.70 -36.98
C ILE A 1014 -34.36 2.09 -36.55
N ASN A 1015 -33.63 2.79 -35.68
CA ASN A 1015 -32.44 2.24 -35.05
C ASN A 1015 -32.84 1.33 -33.89
N ALA A 1016 -32.26 0.13 -33.83
CA ALA A 1016 -32.47 -0.84 -32.77
C ALA A 1016 -31.17 -1.14 -32.02
N PHE A 1017 -31.28 -1.39 -30.71
CA PHE A 1017 -30.15 -1.75 -29.84
C PHE A 1017 -30.60 -2.65 -28.68
N ASN A 1018 -29.67 -3.37 -28.07
CA ASN A 1018 -29.95 -4.23 -26.91
C ASN A 1018 -29.53 -3.52 -25.62
N PHE A 1019 -30.27 -3.73 -24.53
CA PHE A 1019 -29.94 -3.22 -23.20
C PHE A 1019 -30.35 -4.18 -22.09
N ASP A 1020 -29.80 -4.02 -20.89
CA ASP A 1020 -30.10 -4.87 -19.72
C ASP A 1020 -30.66 -4.01 -18.57
N LYS A 1021 -31.95 -4.19 -18.26
CA LYS A 1021 -32.75 -3.43 -17.28
C LYS A 1021 -32.95 -1.95 -17.65
N GLU A 1022 -31.88 -1.19 -17.79
CA GLU A 1022 -31.89 0.26 -18.06
C GLU A 1022 -31.39 0.58 -19.47
N PRO A 1023 -32.02 1.52 -20.22
CA PRO A 1023 -31.61 1.84 -21.60
C PRO A 1023 -30.20 2.42 -21.80
N ASN A 1024 -29.49 2.76 -20.71
CA ASN A 1024 -28.09 3.21 -20.65
C ASN A 1024 -27.10 2.06 -20.35
N ARG A 1025 -27.60 0.82 -20.21
CA ARG A 1025 -26.80 -0.41 -20.06
C ARG A 1025 -26.84 -1.18 -21.37
N GLU A 1026 -26.38 -0.55 -22.43
CA GLU A 1026 -26.43 -1.10 -23.78
C GLU A 1026 -25.41 -2.22 -23.98
N HIS A 1027 -25.72 -3.16 -24.88
CA HIS A 1027 -24.81 -4.23 -25.26
C HIS A 1027 -25.10 -4.79 -26.66
N GLY A 1028 -24.18 -5.62 -27.15
CA GLY A 1028 -24.28 -6.24 -28.46
C GLY A 1028 -24.09 -5.24 -29.62
N ILE A 1029 -24.51 -5.64 -30.82
CA ILE A 1029 -24.39 -4.82 -32.03
C ILE A 1029 -25.72 -4.11 -32.31
N PRO A 1030 -25.73 -2.77 -32.46
CA PRO A 1030 -26.91 -2.04 -32.92
C PRO A 1030 -27.16 -2.27 -34.41
N PHE A 1031 -28.42 -2.23 -34.82
CA PHE A 1031 -28.82 -2.47 -36.21
C PHE A 1031 -29.98 -1.57 -36.63
N LYS A 1032 -30.18 -1.40 -37.94
CA LYS A 1032 -31.42 -0.79 -38.45
C LYS A 1032 -32.48 -1.86 -38.70
N PHE A 1033 -33.73 -1.47 -38.48
CA PHE A 1033 -34.91 -2.31 -38.68
C PHE A 1033 -35.97 -1.54 -39.46
N VAL A 1034 -36.68 -2.23 -40.36
CA VAL A 1034 -37.76 -1.64 -41.19
C VAL A 1034 -39.08 -1.76 -40.45
N VAL A 1035 -39.75 -0.64 -40.22
CA VAL A 1035 -41.09 -0.54 -39.61
C VAL A 1035 -42.12 -0.39 -40.72
N LYS A 1036 -43.17 -1.21 -40.68
CA LYS A 1036 -44.26 -1.22 -41.67
C LYS A 1036 -45.53 -0.61 -41.05
N PRO A 1037 -46.19 0.36 -41.71
CA PRO A 1037 -47.42 0.94 -41.20
C PRO A 1037 -48.54 -0.08 -40.98
N GLY A 1038 -49.20 -0.03 -39.82
CA GLY A 1038 -50.33 -0.90 -39.48
C GLY A 1038 -49.97 -2.37 -39.17
N GLU A 1039 -48.68 -2.70 -39.10
CA GLU A 1039 -48.21 -4.03 -38.70
C GLU A 1039 -48.32 -4.20 -37.18
N LYS A 1040 -49.06 -5.23 -36.74
CA LYS A 1040 -49.13 -5.57 -35.32
C LYS A 1040 -47.76 -6.00 -34.79
N PHE A 1041 -47.50 -5.72 -33.52
CA PHE A 1041 -46.20 -5.96 -32.94
C PHE A 1041 -45.86 -7.46 -32.87
N ILE A 1042 -46.84 -8.34 -32.78
CA ILE A 1042 -46.64 -9.79 -32.89
C ILE A 1042 -45.98 -10.21 -34.23
N ASP A 1043 -46.35 -9.58 -35.34
CA ASP A 1043 -45.76 -9.83 -36.65
C ASP A 1043 -44.37 -9.18 -36.74
N THR A 1044 -44.20 -8.00 -36.13
CA THR A 1044 -42.90 -7.33 -35.97
C THR A 1044 -41.91 -8.19 -35.18
N LYS A 1045 -42.37 -8.87 -34.11
CA LYS A 1045 -41.58 -9.80 -33.30
C LYS A 1045 -41.03 -10.96 -34.13
N GLU A 1046 -41.81 -11.54 -35.04
CA GLU A 1046 -41.33 -12.62 -35.91
C GLU A 1046 -40.15 -12.16 -36.81
N ARG A 1047 -40.25 -10.94 -37.35
CA ARG A 1047 -39.18 -10.34 -38.17
C ARG A 1047 -37.94 -10.00 -37.33
N LEU A 1048 -38.12 -9.51 -36.09
CA LEU A 1048 -37.02 -9.28 -35.15
C LEU A 1048 -36.30 -10.57 -34.75
N SER A 1049 -37.03 -11.68 -34.55
CA SER A 1049 -36.48 -13.01 -34.30
C SER A 1049 -35.59 -13.48 -35.45
N LYS A 1050 -36.04 -13.29 -36.70
CA LYS A 1050 -35.23 -13.58 -37.90
C LYS A 1050 -34.00 -12.68 -38.01
N ARG A 1051 -34.14 -11.37 -37.77
CA ARG A 1051 -33.06 -10.38 -37.88
C ARG A 1051 -31.97 -10.54 -36.82
N THR A 1052 -32.34 -10.90 -35.59
CA THR A 1052 -31.42 -11.08 -34.47
C THR A 1052 -30.85 -12.49 -34.38
N GLY A 1053 -31.47 -13.47 -35.06
CA GLY A 1053 -31.13 -14.88 -34.95
C GLY A 1053 -31.56 -15.53 -33.63
N ILE A 1054 -32.18 -14.77 -32.71
CA ILE A 1054 -32.62 -15.27 -31.40
C ILE A 1054 -34.00 -15.92 -31.57
N ARG A 1055 -34.13 -17.21 -31.20
CA ARG A 1055 -35.37 -18.00 -31.40
C ARG A 1055 -35.86 -18.70 -30.12
N GLY A 1056 -37.12 -19.13 -30.15
CA GLY A 1056 -37.76 -19.94 -29.11
C GLY A 1056 -37.83 -19.24 -27.75
N LYS A 1057 -37.73 -20.01 -26.66
CA LYS A 1057 -37.85 -19.53 -25.27
C LYS A 1057 -36.90 -18.39 -24.90
N GLN A 1058 -35.80 -18.20 -25.65
CA GLN A 1058 -34.88 -17.09 -25.41
C GLN A 1058 -35.38 -15.77 -25.98
N PHE A 1059 -36.09 -15.82 -27.11
CA PHE A 1059 -36.71 -14.65 -27.74
C PHE A 1059 -37.96 -14.19 -26.99
N GLU A 1060 -38.77 -15.15 -26.51
CA GLU A 1060 -39.96 -14.88 -25.68
C GLU A 1060 -39.66 -14.10 -24.39
N LYS A 1061 -38.42 -14.19 -23.89
CA LYS A 1061 -37.98 -13.47 -22.69
C LYS A 1061 -37.54 -12.03 -22.96
N ILE A 1062 -37.43 -11.62 -24.22
CA ILE A 1062 -37.03 -10.26 -24.59
C ILE A 1062 -38.24 -9.35 -24.45
N LYS A 1063 -38.10 -8.29 -23.65
CA LYS A 1063 -39.10 -7.21 -23.59
C LYS A 1063 -38.70 -6.12 -24.58
N PHE A 1064 -39.62 -5.71 -25.44
CA PHE A 1064 -39.36 -4.69 -26.46
C PHE A 1064 -39.95 -3.36 -26.01
N ALA A 1065 -39.25 -2.26 -26.31
CA ALA A 1065 -39.70 -0.93 -25.95
C ALA A 1065 -39.31 0.11 -26.99
N VAL A 1066 -40.11 1.17 -27.11
CA VAL A 1066 -39.72 2.41 -27.78
C VAL A 1066 -38.95 3.27 -26.78
N VAL A 1067 -37.76 3.69 -27.18
CA VAL A 1067 -36.82 4.43 -26.33
C VAL A 1067 -36.42 5.71 -27.04
N SER A 1068 -36.55 6.86 -26.36
CA SER A 1068 -36.06 8.14 -26.89
C SER A 1068 -34.53 8.21 -26.78
N ARG A 1069 -33.87 8.87 -27.75
CA ARG A 1069 -32.42 9.12 -27.76
C ARG A 1069 -31.90 9.98 -26.59
N ALA A 1070 -32.79 10.59 -25.81
CA ALA A 1070 -32.42 11.38 -24.63
C ALA A 1070 -31.72 10.54 -23.55
N MET A 1071 -30.77 11.15 -22.83
CA MET A 1071 -29.87 10.48 -21.87
C MET A 1071 -30.59 9.86 -20.64
N TYR A 1072 -31.84 10.25 -20.39
CA TYR A 1072 -32.69 9.79 -19.27
C TYR A 1072 -34.12 9.49 -19.74
N SER A 1073 -34.26 8.67 -20.79
CA SER A 1073 -35.58 8.30 -21.33
C SER A 1073 -36.15 7.07 -20.61
N ASN A 1074 -37.41 7.15 -20.19
CA ASN A 1074 -38.15 5.99 -19.72
C ASN A 1074 -38.60 5.16 -20.93
N PRO A 1075 -38.29 3.84 -20.99
CA PRO A 1075 -38.70 2.99 -22.09
C PRO A 1075 -40.21 2.74 -22.06
N THR A 1076 -40.89 2.94 -23.19
CA THR A 1076 -42.31 2.58 -23.36
C THR A 1076 -42.38 1.15 -23.91
N TYR A 1077 -42.75 0.20 -23.07
CA TYR A 1077 -42.82 -1.21 -23.45
C TYR A 1077 -43.99 -1.50 -24.41
N LEU A 1078 -43.76 -2.44 -25.32
CA LEU A 1078 -44.66 -2.83 -26.41
C LEU A 1078 -45.35 -4.17 -26.12
N GLU A 1079 -46.67 -4.19 -26.27
CA GLU A 1079 -47.54 -5.36 -26.21
C GLU A 1079 -47.81 -5.94 -27.61
N ASP A 1080 -48.33 -7.17 -27.71
CA ASP A 1080 -48.47 -7.89 -28.99
C ASP A 1080 -49.44 -7.22 -29.99
N ASP A 1081 -50.46 -6.54 -29.49
CA ASP A 1081 -51.47 -5.86 -30.30
C ASP A 1081 -51.09 -4.41 -30.67
N ASP A 1082 -49.97 -3.90 -30.14
CA ASP A 1082 -49.48 -2.56 -30.45
C ASP A 1082 -49.04 -2.43 -31.92
N VAL A 1083 -49.08 -1.21 -32.47
CA VAL A 1083 -48.60 -0.91 -33.81
C VAL A 1083 -47.38 0.00 -33.72
N LEU A 1084 -46.20 -0.53 -34.02
CA LEU A 1084 -44.93 0.19 -33.83
C LEU A 1084 -44.88 1.51 -34.61
N SER A 1085 -45.47 1.58 -35.81
CA SER A 1085 -45.50 2.81 -36.61
C SER A 1085 -46.32 3.95 -35.99
N GLU A 1086 -47.27 3.63 -35.11
CA GLU A 1086 -48.12 4.62 -34.44
C GLU A 1086 -47.48 5.14 -33.14
N LEU A 1087 -46.56 4.36 -32.56
CA LEU A 1087 -45.90 4.65 -31.28
C LEU A 1087 -44.55 5.37 -31.44
N VAL A 1088 -43.96 5.34 -32.64
CA VAL A 1088 -42.72 6.04 -32.97
C VAL A 1088 -43.09 7.46 -33.45
N GLY A 1089 -43.21 8.38 -32.50
CA GLY A 1089 -43.76 9.73 -32.76
C GLY A 1089 -42.78 10.78 -33.32
N ASP A 1090 -41.46 10.57 -33.19
CA ASP A 1090 -40.41 11.54 -33.61
C ASP A 1090 -39.18 10.85 -34.19
N SER A 1091 -38.36 11.59 -34.98
CA SER A 1091 -37.11 11.09 -35.60
C SER A 1091 -36.03 10.63 -34.60
N ASP A 1092 -36.22 10.85 -33.30
CA ASP A 1092 -35.32 10.47 -32.22
C ASP A 1092 -35.73 9.18 -31.46
N SER A 1093 -36.76 8.49 -31.94
CA SER A 1093 -37.21 7.21 -31.35
C SER A 1093 -36.35 6.03 -31.82
N GLN A 1094 -36.00 5.14 -30.90
CA GLN A 1094 -35.24 3.91 -31.13
C GLN A 1094 -36.01 2.69 -30.61
N LEU A 1095 -35.76 1.52 -31.18
CA LEU A 1095 -36.31 0.25 -30.72
C LEU A 1095 -35.33 -0.44 -29.77
N GLY A 1096 -35.68 -0.53 -28.49
CA GLY A 1096 -34.88 -1.18 -27.47
C GLY A 1096 -35.29 -2.64 -27.24
N LEU A 1097 -34.31 -3.55 -27.22
CA LEU A 1097 -34.48 -4.96 -26.88
C LEU A 1097 -33.91 -5.20 -25.47
N ASN A 1098 -34.79 -5.30 -24.46
CA ASN A 1098 -34.38 -5.51 -23.08
C ASN A 1098 -34.15 -7.00 -22.79
N HIS A 1099 -32.90 -7.38 -22.65
CA HIS A 1099 -32.49 -8.71 -22.20
C HIS A 1099 -31.07 -8.73 -21.64
N VAL A 1100 -30.76 -9.77 -20.85
CA VAL A 1100 -29.45 -9.95 -20.23
C VAL A 1100 -28.34 -10.10 -21.29
N ASN A 1101 -27.22 -9.43 -21.06
CA ASN A 1101 -26.01 -9.57 -21.88
C ASN A 1101 -25.32 -10.93 -21.62
N LYS A 1102 -25.28 -11.80 -22.63
CA LYS A 1102 -24.64 -13.11 -22.54
C LYS A 1102 -23.13 -13.09 -22.80
N ASN A 1103 -22.60 -12.00 -23.37
CA ASN A 1103 -21.17 -11.80 -23.65
C ASN A 1103 -20.39 -11.21 -22.47
N ARG A 1104 -20.91 -11.33 -21.23
CA ARG A 1104 -20.09 -11.08 -20.04
C ARG A 1104 -18.97 -12.12 -19.99
N SER A 1105 -17.81 -11.73 -20.52
CA SER A 1105 -16.50 -12.17 -20.07
C SER A 1105 -16.53 -12.37 -18.55
N PHE A 1106 -15.86 -13.44 -18.10
CA PHE A 1106 -15.70 -13.91 -16.72
C PHE A 1106 -15.19 -12.86 -15.71
N LEU A 1107 -15.03 -11.59 -16.11
CA LEU A 1107 -14.41 -10.47 -15.39
C LEU A 1107 -15.38 -9.40 -14.86
N SER A 1108 -16.70 -9.58 -14.92
CA SER A 1108 -17.66 -8.64 -14.30
C SER A 1108 -18.54 -9.26 -13.19
N LYS A 1109 -18.06 -10.34 -12.55
CA LYS A 1109 -18.71 -10.93 -11.36
C LYS A 1109 -18.31 -10.25 -10.04
N SER A 1110 -17.74 -9.05 -10.08
CA SER A 1110 -17.36 -8.29 -8.88
C SER A 1110 -18.36 -7.22 -8.43
N ASP A 1111 -19.39 -6.89 -9.21
CA ASP A 1111 -20.39 -5.88 -8.79
C ASP A 1111 -21.81 -6.44 -8.91
N ASN A 1112 -22.22 -7.16 -7.86
CA ASN A 1112 -23.57 -7.27 -7.29
C ASN A 1112 -23.65 -8.56 -6.48
N ILE A 1113 -23.49 -8.42 -5.16
CA ILE A 1113 -23.82 -9.45 -4.19
C ILE A 1113 -25.35 -9.53 -4.14
N PHE A 1114 -25.89 -10.69 -4.49
CA PHE A 1114 -27.23 -11.09 -4.07
C PHE A 1114 -27.08 -11.74 -2.69
N ILE A 1115 -27.81 -11.21 -1.70
CA ILE A 1115 -28.13 -11.97 -0.50
C ILE A 1115 -29.16 -13.02 -0.93
N ARG A 1116 -28.87 -14.29 -0.69
CA ARG A 1116 -29.86 -15.35 -0.59
C ARG A 1116 -30.00 -15.73 0.86
#